data_AF-A0A1Q6RHJ3-F1
#
_entry.id   AF-A0A1Q6RHJ3-F1
#
_cell.length_a   1.000
_cell.length_b   1.000
_cell.length_c   1.000
_cell.angle_alpha   90.00
_cell.angle_beta   90.00
_cell.angle_gamma   90.00
#
_symmetry.space_group_name_H-M   'P 1'
#
loop_
_entity.id
_entity.type
_entity.pdbx_description
1 polymer ?
#
loop_
_entity_poly.entity_id
_entity_poly.type
_entity_poly.pdbx_seq_one_letter_code
_entity_poly.pdbx_strand_id
1 'polypeptide(L)'
;MKVLILSCNTGGGHNSAASAICTYFEKMGCECDIVNALDFLPKARAEFISRGHELAYKYTPKLYGAGYRISEMLPQNRLYEQNAKGADELCKVLFSGSYDVVISVHVFAAMMMTELRVSREINIPSFFVATDYTCSPGVSEIVADRYFIPHEKLREEFASQGIPASRIVASGIPVREEFCQKSDKGAARRALGMGEEGRVLLLCCGSMGCGPIRSIAMRIGEIMDENDSLVIICGSNRQLEKDLQFLAGDDMRIKICGFTDKMSMYMDAADLIITKAGGLSTTEAVMKRLPILFIDAVPGCESRNIKFMTENAYALVADTASGVVNLVDTCLSGAVDPMEMVRRRENDFPFEAAKTIYDTVCEEYRRFDAERSDTMAEPVTEPARSMPGAEKNMMLVINPVAGKGEMMRHLAEVTGIFMDAGYRVSFYPTRGRGDATEYVKAYGRDYDMICCSGGDGTINETISGMIAAGLDIPIGYMPSGSTNDFAEFHGISCDTVKTAKKIVSGREHRVDVGRLGDKYFINAADFGAFTWLPYTTPQRLKNKMGFYAYVLDGIKDLAKLQSEHLRITINDQTQEGEFVFGVVASSSALAGALDFFGQKVVADDGLFEVLLIRRPNSPAELQSTIAALREQNLNNELISFCRTDRIEVECMKKLAWALDGEKCVGGSRHALEMLPRRVRIVY
;
A
#
# COMPACT_ATOMS: atom_id res chain seq x y z
N MET A 1 -1.18 -28.16 -1.81
CA MET A 1 -1.19 -26.77 -2.28
C MET A 1 -2.54 -26.17 -1.95
N LYS A 2 -2.56 -25.08 -1.18
CA LYS A 2 -3.73 -24.28 -0.83
C LYS A 2 -3.69 -22.96 -1.59
N VAL A 3 -4.71 -22.66 -2.38
CA VAL A 3 -4.73 -21.57 -3.35
C VAL A 3 -5.78 -20.53 -2.96
N LEU A 4 -5.37 -19.27 -2.88
CA LEU A 4 -6.28 -18.14 -2.74
C LEU A 4 -6.59 -17.55 -4.12
N ILE A 5 -7.86 -17.54 -4.51
CA ILE A 5 -8.31 -16.91 -5.75
C ILE A 5 -9.01 -15.59 -5.41
N LEU A 6 -8.41 -14.49 -5.86
CA LEU A 6 -8.94 -13.15 -5.63
C LEU A 6 -9.79 -12.71 -6.84
N SER A 7 -11.09 -12.57 -6.60
CA SER A 7 -12.06 -12.06 -7.56
C SER A 7 -12.51 -10.62 -7.21
N CYS A 8 -13.41 -10.05 -8.00
CA CYS A 8 -14.00 -8.74 -7.74
C CYS A 8 -15.46 -8.69 -8.18
N ASN A 9 -16.35 -8.28 -7.28
CA ASN A 9 -17.79 -8.06 -7.54
C ASN A 9 -18.08 -6.77 -8.32
N THR A 10 -17.37 -6.56 -9.43
CA THR A 10 -17.59 -5.49 -10.42
C THR A 10 -18.32 -6.00 -11.68
N GLY A 11 -18.66 -7.29 -11.72
CA GLY A 11 -19.42 -7.95 -12.78
C GLY A 11 -19.44 -9.47 -12.58
N GLY A 12 -20.31 -10.20 -13.28
CA GLY A 12 -20.42 -11.66 -13.14
C GLY A 12 -19.25 -12.45 -13.73
N GLY A 13 -18.52 -11.85 -14.69
CA GLY A 13 -17.46 -12.53 -15.44
C GLY A 13 -16.26 -12.96 -14.59
N HIS A 14 -15.72 -12.06 -13.76
CA HIS A 14 -14.55 -12.37 -12.91
C HIS A 14 -14.85 -13.51 -11.93
N ASN A 15 -16.06 -13.51 -11.33
CA ASN A 15 -16.48 -14.59 -10.45
C ASN A 15 -16.63 -15.93 -11.17
N SER A 16 -17.13 -15.90 -12.43
CA SER A 16 -17.20 -17.11 -13.26
C SER A 16 -15.81 -17.67 -13.57
N ALA A 17 -14.85 -16.80 -13.92
CA ALA A 17 -13.46 -17.18 -14.15
C ALA A 17 -12.79 -17.75 -12.88
N ALA A 18 -12.97 -17.08 -11.72
CA ALA A 18 -12.47 -17.56 -10.43
C ALA A 18 -13.06 -18.93 -10.07
N SER A 19 -14.36 -19.12 -10.25
CA SER A 19 -15.04 -20.39 -9.99
C SER A 19 -14.55 -21.51 -10.92
N ALA A 20 -14.29 -21.21 -12.20
CA ALA A 20 -13.74 -22.16 -13.15
C ALA A 20 -12.32 -22.63 -12.76
N ILE A 21 -11.46 -21.70 -12.33
CA ILE A 21 -10.13 -22.04 -11.80
C ILE A 21 -10.26 -22.90 -10.54
N CYS A 22 -11.07 -22.46 -9.57
CA CYS A 22 -11.30 -23.15 -8.30
C CYS A 22 -11.74 -24.60 -8.53
N THR A 23 -12.79 -24.80 -9.32
CA THR A 23 -13.34 -26.12 -9.63
C THR A 23 -12.29 -27.04 -10.26
N TYR A 24 -11.47 -26.51 -11.18
CA TYR A 24 -10.41 -27.30 -11.80
C TYR A 24 -9.32 -27.68 -10.81
N PHE A 25 -8.87 -26.75 -9.97
CA PHE A 25 -7.83 -26.99 -8.97
C PHE A 25 -8.29 -27.98 -7.89
N GLU A 26 -9.53 -27.86 -7.41
CA GLU A 26 -10.14 -28.81 -6.47
C GLU A 26 -10.23 -30.22 -7.07
N LYS A 27 -10.61 -30.33 -8.35
CA LYS A 27 -10.62 -31.61 -9.10
C LYS A 27 -9.23 -32.25 -9.17
N MET A 28 -8.16 -31.45 -9.15
CA MET A 28 -6.77 -31.91 -9.10
C MET A 28 -6.25 -32.15 -7.67
N GLY A 29 -7.08 -31.96 -6.64
CA GLY A 29 -6.74 -32.22 -5.24
C GLY A 29 -6.14 -31.03 -4.47
N CYS A 30 -6.26 -29.80 -4.99
CA CYS A 30 -5.88 -28.60 -4.25
C CYS A 30 -7.01 -28.11 -3.34
N GLU A 31 -6.65 -27.44 -2.23
CA GLU A 31 -7.61 -26.65 -1.45
C GLU A 31 -7.70 -25.25 -2.06
N CYS A 32 -8.90 -24.72 -2.26
CA CYS A 32 -9.10 -23.43 -2.92
C CYS A 32 -10.13 -22.58 -2.17
N ASP A 33 -9.78 -21.32 -1.94
CA ASP A 33 -10.70 -20.32 -1.39
C ASP A 33 -10.88 -19.17 -2.39
N ILE A 34 -12.11 -18.74 -2.63
CA ILE A 34 -12.41 -17.56 -3.45
C ILE A 34 -12.77 -16.40 -2.54
N VAL A 35 -12.04 -15.28 -2.66
CA VAL A 35 -12.30 -14.07 -1.88
C VAL A 35 -12.54 -12.87 -2.80
N ASN A 36 -13.54 -12.06 -2.46
CA ASN A 36 -13.86 -10.82 -3.16
C ASN A 36 -12.94 -9.69 -2.67
N ALA A 37 -12.11 -9.14 -3.54
CA ALA A 37 -11.16 -8.09 -3.19
C ALA A 37 -11.81 -6.80 -2.67
N LEU A 38 -13.09 -6.55 -2.99
CA LEU A 38 -13.81 -5.39 -2.44
C LEU A 38 -14.09 -5.51 -0.94
N ASP A 39 -14.09 -6.73 -0.38
CA ASP A 39 -14.33 -6.96 1.05
C ASP A 39 -13.17 -6.46 1.92
N PHE A 40 -12.00 -6.22 1.30
CA PHE A 40 -10.83 -5.59 1.94
C PHE A 40 -10.92 -4.06 2.01
N LEU A 41 -11.94 -3.46 1.38
CA LEU A 41 -12.17 -2.02 1.43
C LEU A 41 -13.29 -1.69 2.42
N PRO A 42 -13.31 -0.46 2.98
CA PRO A 42 -14.45 -0.02 3.80
C PRO A 42 -15.78 -0.19 3.07
N LYS A 43 -16.80 -0.76 3.74
CA LYS A 43 -18.11 -1.11 3.13
C LYS A 43 -18.72 -0.01 2.26
N ALA A 44 -18.71 1.23 2.73
CA ALA A 44 -19.24 2.38 1.98
C ALA A 44 -18.51 2.61 0.64
N ARG A 45 -17.19 2.36 0.61
CA ARG A 45 -16.37 2.47 -0.61
C ARG A 45 -16.60 1.29 -1.54
N ALA A 46 -16.68 0.07 -1.00
CA ALA A 46 -17.00 -1.14 -1.77
C ALA A 46 -18.36 -1.01 -2.46
N GLU A 47 -19.39 -0.57 -1.73
CA GLU A 47 -20.73 -0.31 -2.28
C GLU A 47 -20.73 0.80 -3.33
N PHE A 48 -19.98 1.89 -3.09
CA PHE A 48 -19.86 2.98 -4.07
C PHE A 48 -19.19 2.52 -5.37
N ILE A 49 -18.12 1.73 -5.28
CA ILE A 49 -17.43 1.19 -6.46
C ILE A 49 -18.36 0.24 -7.22
N SER A 50 -18.97 -0.72 -6.53
CA SER A 50 -19.84 -1.72 -7.16
C SER A 50 -21.07 -1.08 -7.79
N ARG A 51 -21.84 -0.27 -7.04
CA ARG A 51 -23.04 0.41 -7.57
C ARG A 51 -22.71 1.51 -8.57
N GLY A 52 -21.62 2.25 -8.36
CA GLY A 52 -21.17 3.30 -9.28
C GLY A 52 -20.76 2.73 -10.63
N HIS A 53 -20.02 1.61 -10.63
CA HIS A 53 -19.68 0.87 -11.84
C HIS A 53 -20.95 0.35 -12.54
N GLU A 54 -21.87 -0.24 -11.77
CA GLU A 54 -23.12 -0.78 -12.29
C GLU A 54 -23.98 0.30 -12.98
N LEU A 55 -24.15 1.43 -12.30
CA LEU A 55 -24.96 2.56 -12.76
C LEU A 55 -24.34 3.25 -13.96
N ALA A 56 -23.01 3.47 -13.94
CA ALA A 56 -22.29 4.10 -15.04
C ALA A 56 -22.39 3.25 -16.31
N TYR A 57 -22.14 1.96 -16.21
CA TYR A 57 -22.19 1.03 -17.34
C TYR A 57 -23.62 0.89 -17.89
N LYS A 58 -24.65 0.83 -17.03
CA LYS A 58 -26.05 0.64 -17.47
C LYS A 58 -26.70 1.90 -18.02
N TYR A 59 -26.49 3.06 -17.38
CA TYR A 59 -27.25 4.29 -17.67
C TYR A 59 -26.44 5.39 -18.33
N THR A 60 -25.11 5.38 -18.20
CA THR A 60 -24.22 6.40 -18.80
C THR A 60 -23.00 5.78 -19.49
N PRO A 61 -23.18 4.86 -20.47
CA PRO A 61 -22.08 4.13 -21.10
C PRO A 61 -21.03 5.05 -21.75
N LYS A 62 -21.41 6.22 -22.25
CA LYS A 62 -20.46 7.24 -22.75
C LYS A 62 -19.55 7.80 -21.65
N LEU A 63 -20.06 7.98 -20.42
CA LEU A 63 -19.31 8.44 -19.26
C LEU A 63 -18.37 7.34 -18.76
N TYR A 64 -18.83 6.08 -18.76
CA TYR A 64 -18.00 4.91 -18.48
C TYR A 64 -16.80 4.83 -19.46
N GLY A 65 -17.07 4.91 -20.77
CA GLY A 65 -16.03 4.93 -21.79
C GLY A 65 -15.10 6.14 -21.69
N ALA A 66 -15.60 7.30 -21.25
CA ALA A 66 -14.75 8.47 -20.98
C ALA A 66 -13.83 8.25 -19.76
N GLY A 67 -14.34 7.66 -18.67
CA GLY A 67 -13.54 7.28 -17.51
C GLY A 67 -12.47 6.24 -17.82
N TYR A 68 -12.78 5.28 -18.69
CA TYR A 68 -11.81 4.30 -19.20
C TYR A 68 -10.71 4.98 -20.02
N ARG A 69 -11.05 5.87 -20.97
CA ARG A 69 -10.08 6.66 -21.74
C ARG A 69 -9.22 7.57 -20.87
N ILE A 70 -9.82 8.19 -19.85
CA ILE A 70 -9.07 8.98 -18.86
C ILE A 70 -8.09 8.06 -18.13
N SER A 71 -8.49 6.84 -17.75
CA SER A 71 -7.59 5.87 -17.11
C SER A 71 -6.48 5.38 -18.06
N GLU A 72 -6.72 5.27 -19.36
CA GLU A 72 -5.69 5.03 -20.39
C GLU A 72 -4.70 6.20 -20.51
N MET A 73 -5.14 7.44 -20.24
CA MET A 73 -4.32 8.66 -20.34
C MET A 73 -3.66 9.10 -19.03
N LEU A 74 -4.14 8.62 -17.88
CA LEU A 74 -3.64 9.01 -16.57
C LEU A 74 -2.28 8.33 -16.27
N PRO A 75 -1.37 9.02 -15.55
CA PRO A 75 -0.18 8.40 -14.99
C PRO A 75 -0.60 7.26 -14.04
N GLN A 76 -0.14 6.04 -14.34
CA GLN A 76 -0.64 4.79 -13.76
C GLN A 76 -0.44 4.67 -12.23
N ASN A 77 0.55 5.38 -11.65
CA ASN A 77 0.79 5.46 -10.20
C ASN A 77 -0.44 5.85 -9.36
N ARG A 78 -1.36 6.67 -9.90
CA ARG A 78 -2.53 7.17 -9.14
C ARG A 78 -3.63 6.12 -8.99
N LEU A 79 -3.72 5.18 -9.94
CA LEU A 79 -4.65 4.05 -9.89
C LEU A 79 -4.16 3.01 -8.87
N TYR A 80 -2.85 2.77 -8.86
CA TYR A 80 -2.16 1.93 -7.90
C TYR A 80 -2.40 2.37 -6.44
N GLU A 81 -2.12 3.64 -6.09
CA GLU A 81 -2.29 4.16 -4.72
C GLU A 81 -3.72 4.02 -4.17
N GLN A 82 -4.73 4.08 -5.03
CA GLN A 82 -6.13 3.96 -4.60
C GLN A 82 -6.56 2.52 -4.37
N ASN A 83 -6.03 1.59 -5.16
CA ASN A 83 -6.41 0.19 -5.18
C ASN A 83 -5.58 -0.64 -4.19
N ALA A 84 -4.36 -0.21 -3.87
CA ALA A 84 -3.48 -0.82 -2.87
C ALA A 84 -4.00 -0.71 -1.42
N LYS A 85 -4.99 0.16 -1.14
CA LYS A 85 -5.51 0.44 0.21
C LYS A 85 -6.11 -0.78 0.95
N GLY A 86 -6.43 -1.86 0.24
CA GLY A 86 -6.92 -3.12 0.84
C GLY A 86 -5.80 -4.12 1.19
N ALA A 87 -4.54 -3.80 0.90
CA ALA A 87 -3.41 -4.72 1.06
C ALA A 87 -3.28 -5.25 2.50
N ASP A 88 -3.47 -4.41 3.52
CA ASP A 88 -3.35 -4.79 4.93
C ASP A 88 -4.36 -5.86 5.35
N GLU A 89 -5.61 -5.77 4.89
CA GLU A 89 -6.63 -6.79 5.16
C GLU A 89 -6.37 -8.06 4.36
N LEU A 90 -5.94 -7.94 3.10
CA LEU A 90 -5.48 -9.08 2.31
C LEU A 90 -4.32 -9.82 3.00
N CYS A 91 -3.36 -9.09 3.56
CA CYS A 91 -2.23 -9.64 4.32
C CYS A 91 -2.71 -10.51 5.50
N LYS A 92 -3.70 -10.05 6.27
CA LYS A 92 -4.28 -10.83 7.38
C LYS A 92 -4.91 -12.14 6.87
N VAL A 93 -5.62 -12.10 5.75
CA VAL A 93 -6.21 -13.30 5.13
C VAL A 93 -5.12 -14.26 4.66
N LEU A 94 -4.06 -13.76 4.03
CA LEU A 94 -2.94 -14.59 3.56
C LEU A 94 -2.28 -15.36 4.70
N PHE A 95 -1.95 -14.67 5.81
CA PHE A 95 -1.29 -15.30 6.96
C PHE A 95 -2.21 -16.19 7.78
N SER A 96 -3.48 -15.82 7.96
CA SER A 96 -4.43 -16.67 8.70
C SER A 96 -4.83 -17.93 7.93
N GLY A 97 -4.91 -17.85 6.59
CA GLY A 97 -5.29 -18.96 5.74
C GLY A 97 -4.16 -19.91 5.36
N SER A 98 -2.89 -19.54 5.60
CA SER A 98 -1.70 -20.32 5.22
C SER A 98 -1.69 -20.72 3.74
N TYR A 99 -1.95 -19.75 2.85
CA TYR A 99 -2.01 -20.00 1.41
C TYR A 99 -0.61 -20.16 0.79
N ASP A 100 -0.50 -21.13 -0.11
CA ASP A 100 0.72 -21.43 -0.87
C ASP A 100 0.85 -20.55 -2.12
N VAL A 101 -0.29 -20.17 -2.73
CA VAL A 101 -0.36 -19.48 -4.02
C VAL A 101 -1.52 -18.49 -4.03
N VAL A 102 -1.35 -17.35 -4.72
CA VAL A 102 -2.41 -16.37 -4.97
C VAL A 102 -2.67 -16.21 -6.48
N ILE A 103 -3.92 -16.34 -6.92
CA ILE A 103 -4.35 -16.09 -8.31
C ILE A 103 -5.34 -14.94 -8.33
N SER A 104 -5.02 -13.85 -9.03
CA SER A 104 -5.90 -12.69 -9.19
C SER A 104 -6.54 -12.67 -10.57
N VAL A 105 -7.87 -12.66 -10.63
CA VAL A 105 -8.66 -12.58 -11.89
C VAL A 105 -9.20 -11.16 -12.17
N HIS A 106 -8.73 -10.17 -11.41
CA HIS A 106 -9.11 -8.77 -11.56
C HIS A 106 -7.95 -7.84 -11.17
N VAL A 107 -7.81 -6.71 -11.89
CA VAL A 107 -6.70 -5.75 -11.69
C VAL A 107 -6.64 -5.17 -10.27
N PHE A 108 -7.78 -4.90 -9.65
CA PHE A 108 -7.81 -4.39 -8.27
C PHE A 108 -7.22 -5.37 -7.25
N ALA A 109 -7.55 -6.67 -7.39
CA ALA A 109 -7.00 -7.71 -6.54
C ALA A 109 -5.49 -7.84 -6.73
N ALA A 110 -5.05 -7.84 -7.99
CA ALA A 110 -3.65 -7.98 -8.35
C ALA A 110 -2.79 -6.80 -7.86
N MET A 111 -3.34 -5.58 -7.87
CA MET A 111 -2.67 -4.39 -7.31
C MET A 111 -2.50 -4.48 -5.80
N MET A 112 -3.47 -5.01 -5.05
CA MET A 112 -3.31 -5.25 -3.61
C MET A 112 -2.18 -6.26 -3.35
N MET A 113 -2.12 -7.35 -4.12
CA MET A 113 -1.03 -8.31 -4.01
C MET A 113 0.32 -7.69 -4.39
N THR A 114 0.35 -6.81 -5.39
CA THR A 114 1.57 -6.09 -5.79
C THR A 114 2.11 -5.22 -4.67
N GLU A 115 1.25 -4.45 -3.98
CA GLU A 115 1.65 -3.66 -2.81
C GLU A 115 2.26 -4.52 -1.71
N LEU A 116 1.71 -5.71 -1.47
CA LEU A 116 2.27 -6.65 -0.50
C LEU A 116 3.64 -7.18 -0.92
N ARG A 117 3.85 -7.45 -2.21
CA ARG A 117 5.16 -7.90 -2.72
C ARG A 117 6.20 -6.79 -2.66
N VAL A 118 5.85 -5.59 -3.11
CA VAL A 118 6.79 -4.48 -3.30
C VAL A 118 7.10 -3.76 -1.98
N SER A 119 6.09 -3.45 -1.17
CA SER A 119 6.27 -2.64 0.04
C SER A 119 6.47 -3.47 1.31
N ARG A 120 6.04 -4.74 1.31
CA ARG A 120 6.05 -5.60 2.51
C ARG A 120 6.84 -6.90 2.34
N GLU A 121 7.51 -7.07 1.20
CA GLU A 121 8.37 -8.22 0.90
C GLU A 121 7.64 -9.57 1.12
N ILE A 122 6.32 -9.62 0.90
CA ILE A 122 5.56 -10.87 1.01
C ILE A 122 5.91 -11.74 -0.20
N ASN A 123 6.63 -12.83 0.09
CA ASN A 123 7.10 -13.77 -0.91
C ASN A 123 6.16 -14.97 -1.01
N ILE A 124 4.99 -14.77 -1.63
CA ILE A 124 4.05 -15.84 -2.01
C ILE A 124 3.90 -15.79 -3.53
N PRO A 125 4.03 -16.92 -4.26
CA PRO A 125 3.80 -16.97 -5.69
C PRO A 125 2.45 -16.34 -6.07
N SER A 126 2.49 -15.34 -6.94
CA SER A 126 1.30 -14.58 -7.35
C SER A 126 1.14 -14.57 -8.87
N PHE A 127 -0.09 -14.82 -9.30
CA PHE A 127 -0.44 -14.96 -10.71
C PHE A 127 -1.57 -14.02 -11.08
N PHE A 128 -1.56 -13.51 -12.30
CA PHE A 128 -2.63 -12.66 -12.84
C PHE A 128 -3.30 -13.32 -14.04
N VAL A 129 -4.63 -13.33 -14.07
CA VAL A 129 -5.43 -13.82 -15.19
C VAL A 129 -6.20 -12.65 -15.80
N ALA A 130 -5.87 -12.30 -17.04
CA ALA A 130 -6.61 -11.32 -17.82
C ALA A 130 -7.93 -11.93 -18.30
N THR A 131 -9.03 -11.23 -18.03
CA THR A 131 -10.40 -11.68 -18.35
C THR A 131 -11.00 -10.94 -19.55
N ASP A 132 -10.18 -10.21 -20.30
CA ASP A 132 -10.57 -9.42 -21.47
C ASP A 132 -9.50 -9.54 -22.57
N TYR A 133 -9.92 -9.47 -23.83
CA TYR A 133 -9.08 -9.57 -25.03
C TYR A 133 -8.32 -8.26 -25.32
N THR A 134 -7.75 -7.67 -24.26
CA THR A 134 -6.92 -6.47 -24.29
C THR A 134 -6.13 -6.36 -22.97
N CYS A 135 -4.99 -5.69 -23.01
CA CYS A 135 -4.26 -5.30 -21.82
C CYS A 135 -4.97 -4.14 -21.13
N SER A 136 -5.77 -4.47 -20.12
CA SER A 136 -6.55 -3.47 -19.37
C SER A 136 -5.66 -2.43 -18.66
N PRO A 137 -6.12 -1.18 -18.49
CA PRO A 137 -5.39 -0.17 -17.72
C PRO A 137 -5.02 -0.67 -16.33
N GLY A 138 -3.76 -0.44 -15.96
CA GLY A 138 -3.21 -0.85 -14.67
C GLY A 138 -2.59 -2.25 -14.63
N VAL A 139 -2.68 -3.06 -15.70
CA VAL A 139 -2.01 -4.37 -15.75
C VAL A 139 -0.49 -4.25 -15.69
N SER A 140 0.10 -3.20 -16.26
CA SER A 140 1.53 -2.87 -16.20
C SER A 140 2.05 -2.59 -14.80
N GLU A 141 1.18 -2.15 -13.89
CA GLU A 141 1.52 -1.90 -12.47
C GLU A 141 1.50 -3.19 -11.65
N ILE A 142 0.95 -4.28 -12.18
CA ILE A 142 0.89 -5.54 -11.47
C ILE A 142 2.27 -6.17 -11.49
N VAL A 143 2.73 -6.68 -10.34
CA VAL A 143 3.90 -7.56 -10.24
C VAL A 143 3.43 -8.99 -9.95
N ALA A 144 3.48 -9.84 -10.97
CA ALA A 144 3.13 -11.26 -10.90
C ALA A 144 4.25 -12.13 -11.48
N ASP A 145 4.26 -13.40 -11.07
CA ASP A 145 5.22 -14.41 -11.54
C ASP A 145 4.85 -14.90 -12.94
N ARG A 146 3.55 -15.04 -13.24
CA ARG A 146 3.02 -15.19 -14.61
C ARG A 146 1.74 -14.39 -14.84
N TYR A 147 1.55 -14.01 -16.10
CA TYR A 147 0.40 -13.30 -16.64
C TYR A 147 -0.29 -14.18 -17.67
N PHE A 148 -1.47 -14.66 -17.33
CA PHE A 148 -2.31 -15.48 -18.18
C PHE A 148 -3.16 -14.58 -19.07
N ILE A 149 -2.92 -14.62 -20.38
CA ILE A 149 -3.60 -13.79 -21.38
C ILE A 149 -4.57 -14.64 -22.20
N PRO A 150 -5.62 -14.05 -22.79
CA PRO A 150 -6.69 -14.84 -23.40
C PRO A 150 -6.33 -15.37 -24.79
N HIS A 151 -5.29 -14.82 -25.43
CA HIS A 151 -4.89 -15.23 -26.77
C HIS A 151 -3.42 -14.86 -27.08
N GLU A 152 -2.71 -15.68 -27.84
CA GLU A 152 -1.29 -15.49 -28.18
C GLU A 152 -1.03 -14.19 -28.96
N LYS A 153 -1.91 -13.85 -29.91
CA LYS A 153 -1.89 -12.57 -30.65
C LYS A 153 -1.92 -11.29 -29.78
N LEU A 154 -2.24 -11.38 -28.49
CA LEU A 154 -2.17 -10.24 -27.57
C LEU A 154 -0.81 -10.12 -26.86
N ARG A 155 0.11 -11.06 -27.06
CA ARG A 155 1.41 -11.06 -26.39
C ARG A 155 2.18 -9.76 -26.60
N GLU A 156 2.20 -9.24 -27.83
CA GLU A 156 2.88 -7.97 -28.14
C GLU A 156 2.23 -6.78 -27.43
N GLU A 157 0.89 -6.75 -27.34
CA GLU A 157 0.16 -5.71 -26.62
C GLU A 157 0.56 -5.70 -25.14
N PHE A 158 0.54 -6.85 -24.47
CA PHE A 158 0.93 -6.97 -23.07
C PHE A 158 2.43 -6.68 -22.86
N ALA A 159 3.31 -7.16 -23.75
CA ALA A 159 4.75 -6.90 -23.67
C ALA A 159 5.09 -5.42 -23.86
N SER A 160 4.37 -4.71 -24.74
CA SER A 160 4.56 -3.27 -24.97
C SER A 160 4.29 -2.41 -23.73
N GLN A 161 3.53 -2.95 -22.76
CA GLN A 161 3.24 -2.30 -21.48
C GLN A 161 4.32 -2.55 -20.42
N GLY A 162 5.44 -3.19 -20.78
CA GLY A 162 6.57 -3.46 -19.87
C GLY A 162 6.52 -4.82 -19.19
N ILE A 163 5.55 -5.68 -19.52
CA ILE A 163 5.45 -7.04 -18.98
C ILE A 163 6.50 -7.92 -19.67
N PRO A 164 7.40 -8.61 -18.93
CA PRO A 164 8.39 -9.48 -19.55
C PRO A 164 7.72 -10.59 -20.37
N ALA A 165 8.11 -10.72 -21.64
CA ALA A 165 7.51 -11.72 -22.55
C ALA A 165 7.62 -13.16 -22.03
N SER A 166 8.68 -13.47 -21.26
CA SER A 166 8.89 -14.76 -20.59
C SER A 166 7.88 -15.06 -19.47
N ARG A 167 7.20 -14.04 -18.95
CA ARG A 167 6.16 -14.19 -17.92
C ARG A 167 4.74 -14.27 -18.49
N ILE A 168 4.58 -14.07 -19.80
CA ILE A 168 3.27 -14.07 -20.47
C ILE A 168 2.95 -15.50 -20.94
N VAL A 169 1.78 -16.00 -20.58
CA VAL A 169 1.28 -17.33 -20.97
C VAL A 169 -0.08 -17.16 -21.63
N ALA A 170 -0.22 -17.55 -22.89
CA ALA A 170 -1.49 -17.52 -23.61
C ALA A 170 -2.35 -18.74 -23.24
N SER A 171 -2.95 -18.70 -22.05
CA SER A 171 -3.80 -19.78 -21.55
C SER A 171 -5.20 -19.77 -22.14
N GLY A 172 -5.72 -18.61 -22.53
CA GLY A 172 -7.17 -18.43 -22.66
C GLY A 172 -7.82 -17.95 -21.36
N ILE A 173 -9.11 -17.62 -21.44
CA ILE A 173 -9.91 -17.27 -20.26
C ILE A 173 -10.57 -18.54 -19.72
N PRO A 174 -10.40 -18.87 -18.42
CA PRO A 174 -11.05 -20.04 -17.83
C PRO A 174 -12.56 -19.85 -17.78
N VAL A 175 -13.29 -20.85 -18.27
CA VAL A 175 -14.76 -20.93 -18.22
C VAL A 175 -15.19 -22.18 -17.47
N ARG A 176 -16.44 -22.19 -16.96
CA ARG A 176 -17.00 -23.34 -16.24
C ARG A 176 -16.98 -24.59 -17.13
N GLU A 177 -16.75 -25.76 -16.52
CA GLU A 177 -16.55 -27.04 -17.23
C GLU A 177 -17.70 -27.38 -18.20
N GLU A 178 -18.93 -26.99 -17.86
CA GLU A 178 -20.11 -27.15 -18.70
C GLU A 178 -19.98 -26.48 -20.09
N PHE A 179 -19.15 -25.44 -20.25
CA PHE A 179 -18.90 -24.80 -21.53
C PHE A 179 -17.80 -25.48 -22.34
N CYS A 180 -16.90 -26.22 -21.68
CA CYS A 180 -15.85 -26.99 -22.35
C CYS A 180 -16.42 -28.24 -23.04
N GLN A 181 -17.57 -28.73 -22.58
CA GLN A 181 -18.28 -29.85 -23.17
C GLN A 181 -19.29 -29.35 -24.20
N LYS A 182 -19.42 -30.02 -25.36
CA LYS A 182 -20.43 -29.69 -26.37
C LYS A 182 -21.43 -30.83 -26.50
N SER A 183 -22.70 -30.54 -26.21
CA SER A 183 -23.79 -31.50 -26.39
C SER A 183 -24.23 -31.54 -27.86
N ASP A 184 -24.89 -32.64 -28.25
CA ASP A 184 -25.63 -32.66 -29.52
C ASP A 184 -26.70 -31.56 -29.53
N LYS A 185 -26.79 -30.83 -30.65
CA LYS A 185 -27.68 -29.67 -30.80
C LYS A 185 -29.15 -30.07 -30.68
N GLY A 186 -29.56 -31.17 -31.31
CA GLY A 186 -30.93 -31.68 -31.23
C GLY A 186 -31.28 -32.13 -29.81
N ALA A 187 -30.35 -32.80 -29.12
CA ALA A 187 -30.51 -33.16 -27.72
C ALA A 187 -30.67 -31.93 -26.80
N ALA A 188 -29.87 -30.88 -27.00
CA ALA A 188 -30.00 -29.64 -26.25
C ALA A 188 -31.36 -28.96 -26.50
N ARG A 189 -31.81 -28.90 -27.76
CA ARG A 189 -33.14 -28.36 -28.13
C ARG A 189 -34.27 -29.13 -27.45
N ARG A 190 -34.25 -30.47 -27.50
CA ARG A 190 -35.23 -31.31 -26.79
C ARG A 190 -35.25 -31.05 -25.29
N ALA A 191 -34.08 -30.99 -24.65
CA ALA A 191 -33.96 -30.75 -23.21
C ALA A 191 -34.49 -29.36 -22.79
N LEU A 192 -34.46 -28.39 -23.71
CA LEU A 192 -34.99 -27.04 -23.52
C LEU A 192 -36.46 -26.89 -23.95
N GLY A 193 -37.09 -27.95 -24.46
CA GLY A 193 -38.46 -27.92 -24.98
C GLY A 193 -38.61 -27.04 -26.23
N MET A 194 -37.60 -27.05 -27.11
CA MET A 194 -37.57 -26.29 -28.36
C MET A 194 -37.79 -27.21 -29.56
N GLY A 195 -38.25 -26.64 -30.69
CA GLY A 195 -38.32 -27.36 -31.96
C GLY A 195 -36.93 -27.83 -32.41
N GLU A 196 -36.86 -29.02 -33.00
CA GLU A 196 -35.60 -29.57 -33.52
C GLU A 196 -35.24 -28.98 -34.90
N GLU A 197 -36.25 -28.59 -35.66
CA GLU A 197 -36.12 -27.98 -37.00
C GLU A 197 -35.88 -26.47 -36.92
N GLY A 198 -35.33 -25.89 -38.00
CA GLY A 198 -35.08 -24.45 -38.11
C GLY A 198 -33.87 -23.94 -37.32
N ARG A 199 -33.68 -22.61 -37.35
CA ARG A 199 -32.52 -21.95 -36.74
C ARG A 199 -32.87 -21.37 -35.38
N VAL A 200 -31.96 -21.50 -34.43
CA VAL A 200 -32.08 -20.95 -33.08
C VAL A 200 -31.13 -19.77 -32.92
N LEU A 201 -31.69 -18.58 -32.80
CA LEU A 201 -30.97 -17.34 -32.52
C LEU A 201 -30.96 -17.09 -31.02
N LEU A 202 -29.77 -16.90 -30.45
CA LEU A 202 -29.60 -16.64 -29.02
C LEU A 202 -29.20 -15.18 -28.79
N LEU A 203 -30.14 -14.36 -28.31
CA LEU A 203 -29.91 -12.95 -27.99
C LEU A 203 -29.63 -12.79 -26.49
N CYS A 204 -28.43 -12.35 -26.16
CA CYS A 204 -27.98 -12.17 -24.78
C CYS A 204 -27.82 -10.70 -24.43
N CYS A 205 -28.44 -10.30 -23.32
CA CYS A 205 -28.42 -8.90 -22.86
C CYS A 205 -27.18 -8.57 -21.99
N GLY A 206 -26.37 -9.58 -21.66
CA GLY A 206 -25.34 -9.53 -20.62
C GLY A 206 -25.94 -9.40 -19.21
N SER A 207 -25.12 -9.50 -18.17
CA SER A 207 -25.59 -9.47 -16.77
C SER A 207 -26.27 -8.15 -16.37
N MET A 208 -26.02 -7.06 -17.10
CA MET A 208 -26.50 -5.71 -16.76
C MET A 208 -27.58 -5.16 -17.71
N GLY A 209 -27.88 -5.89 -18.79
CA GLY A 209 -29.02 -5.59 -19.67
C GLY A 209 -28.94 -4.28 -20.47
N CYS A 210 -27.74 -3.85 -20.87
CA CYS A 210 -27.51 -2.66 -21.71
C CYS A 210 -27.69 -2.97 -23.22
N GLY A 211 -27.98 -1.95 -24.05
CA GLY A 211 -28.12 -2.07 -25.51
C GLY A 211 -29.58 -2.09 -26.01
N PRO A 212 -29.80 -1.93 -27.33
CA PRO A 212 -31.12 -1.80 -27.93
C PRO A 212 -31.82 -3.17 -28.11
N ILE A 213 -31.82 -4.02 -27.08
CA ILE A 213 -32.32 -5.40 -27.13
C ILE A 213 -33.76 -5.46 -27.62
N ARG A 214 -34.61 -4.56 -27.13
CA ARG A 214 -36.03 -4.49 -27.52
C ARG A 214 -36.21 -4.32 -29.03
N SER A 215 -35.49 -3.38 -29.64
CA SER A 215 -35.64 -3.12 -31.08
C SER A 215 -34.99 -4.20 -31.93
N ILE A 216 -33.90 -4.81 -31.46
CA ILE A 216 -33.29 -5.98 -32.10
C ILE A 216 -34.25 -7.16 -32.09
N ALA A 217 -34.84 -7.50 -30.93
CA ALA A 217 -35.74 -8.63 -30.78
C ALA A 217 -36.96 -8.54 -31.71
N MET A 218 -37.63 -7.38 -31.74
CA MET A 218 -38.80 -7.17 -32.60
C MET A 218 -38.46 -7.35 -34.08
N ARG A 219 -37.36 -6.75 -34.52
CA ARG A 219 -36.96 -6.78 -35.94
C ARG A 219 -36.42 -8.14 -36.37
N ILE A 220 -35.80 -8.90 -35.47
CA ILE A 220 -35.44 -10.28 -35.75
C ILE A 220 -36.72 -11.11 -35.94
N GLY A 221 -37.75 -10.92 -35.11
CA GLY A 221 -39.04 -11.60 -35.26
C GLY A 221 -39.75 -11.35 -36.60
N GLU A 222 -39.47 -10.20 -37.24
CA GLU A 222 -40.01 -9.83 -38.57
C GLU A 222 -39.31 -10.58 -39.73
N ILE A 223 -38.07 -11.03 -39.55
CA ILE A 223 -37.26 -11.68 -40.61
C ILE A 223 -37.11 -13.20 -40.40
N MET A 224 -37.55 -13.72 -39.27
CA MET A 224 -37.49 -15.15 -38.95
C MET A 224 -38.52 -15.96 -39.75
N ASP A 225 -38.11 -17.15 -40.21
CA ASP A 225 -39.02 -18.12 -40.81
C ASP A 225 -39.93 -18.76 -39.75
N GLU A 226 -40.96 -19.51 -40.18
CA GLU A 226 -41.93 -20.16 -39.28
C GLU A 226 -41.30 -21.19 -38.33
N ASN A 227 -40.20 -21.82 -38.75
CA ASN A 227 -39.48 -22.83 -37.96
C ASN A 227 -38.34 -22.25 -37.12
N ASP A 228 -37.98 -20.98 -37.30
CA ASP A 228 -36.91 -20.36 -36.52
C ASP A 228 -37.38 -20.03 -35.11
N SER A 229 -36.43 -19.99 -34.17
CA SER A 229 -36.68 -19.60 -32.77
C SER A 229 -35.69 -18.54 -32.30
N LEU A 230 -36.18 -17.55 -31.56
CA LEU A 230 -35.37 -16.53 -30.91
C LEU A 230 -35.45 -16.73 -29.40
N VAL A 231 -34.31 -17.05 -28.78
CA VAL A 231 -34.19 -17.15 -27.33
C VAL A 231 -33.52 -15.87 -26.82
N ILE A 232 -34.17 -15.17 -25.89
CA ILE A 232 -33.66 -13.95 -25.29
C ILE A 232 -33.32 -14.20 -23.83
N ILE A 233 -32.05 -14.03 -23.45
CA ILE A 233 -31.57 -14.17 -22.06
C ILE A 233 -31.39 -12.78 -21.45
N CYS A 234 -32.32 -12.40 -20.57
CA CYS A 234 -32.37 -11.10 -19.90
C CYS A 234 -31.46 -11.02 -18.65
N GLY A 235 -30.97 -12.16 -18.15
CA GLY A 235 -30.11 -12.21 -16.97
C GLY A 235 -30.85 -11.70 -15.73
N SER A 236 -30.22 -10.84 -14.92
CA SER A 236 -30.84 -10.24 -13.73
C SER A 236 -31.79 -9.07 -14.03
N ASN A 237 -31.91 -8.64 -15.30
CA ASN A 237 -32.75 -7.50 -15.68
C ASN A 237 -34.23 -7.87 -15.81
N ARG A 238 -34.91 -7.98 -14.66
CA ARG A 238 -36.35 -8.29 -14.57
C ARG A 238 -37.27 -7.29 -15.27
N GLN A 239 -36.85 -6.03 -15.43
CA GLN A 239 -37.67 -5.04 -16.14
C GLN A 239 -37.67 -5.33 -17.65
N LEU A 240 -36.49 -5.57 -18.22
CA LEU A 240 -36.35 -5.94 -19.63
C LEU A 240 -37.10 -7.25 -19.94
N GLU A 241 -37.04 -8.23 -19.04
CA GLU A 241 -37.80 -9.47 -19.15
C GLU A 241 -39.31 -9.20 -19.30
N LYS A 242 -39.90 -8.40 -18.41
CA LYS A 242 -41.32 -8.03 -18.46
C LYS A 242 -41.68 -7.25 -19.72
N ASP A 243 -40.84 -6.29 -20.09
CA ASP A 243 -41.07 -5.45 -21.27
C ASP A 243 -41.07 -6.30 -22.53
N LEU A 244 -40.13 -7.25 -22.66
CA LEU A 244 -40.09 -8.18 -23.79
C LEU A 244 -41.25 -9.16 -23.78
N GLN A 245 -41.66 -9.67 -22.61
CA GLN A 245 -42.81 -10.59 -22.50
C GLN A 245 -44.08 -9.92 -23.01
N PHE A 246 -44.28 -8.66 -22.66
CA PHE A 246 -45.41 -7.87 -23.15
C PHE A 246 -45.35 -7.65 -24.68
N LEU A 247 -44.15 -7.48 -25.24
CA LEU A 247 -43.98 -7.16 -26.67
C LEU A 247 -43.99 -8.38 -27.58
N ALA A 248 -43.45 -9.50 -27.13
CA ALA A 248 -43.50 -10.76 -27.87
C ALA A 248 -44.95 -11.28 -27.98
N GLY A 249 -45.82 -10.93 -27.04
CA GLY A 249 -47.22 -11.36 -27.03
C GLY A 249 -47.31 -12.88 -27.01
N ASP A 250 -48.08 -13.43 -27.95
CA ASP A 250 -48.29 -14.87 -28.13
C ASP A 250 -47.39 -15.48 -29.24
N ASP A 251 -46.35 -14.79 -29.71
CA ASP A 251 -45.42 -15.35 -30.71
C ASP A 251 -44.58 -16.47 -30.07
N MET A 252 -45.00 -17.71 -30.32
CA MET A 252 -44.38 -18.93 -29.81
C MET A 252 -42.94 -19.15 -30.29
N ARG A 253 -42.47 -18.43 -31.32
CA ARG A 253 -41.09 -18.49 -31.80
C ARG A 253 -40.12 -17.73 -30.89
N ILE A 254 -40.63 -16.80 -30.07
CA ILE A 254 -39.81 -15.94 -29.20
C ILE A 254 -39.90 -16.44 -27.76
N LYS A 255 -38.79 -17.01 -27.27
CA LYS A 255 -38.67 -17.49 -25.88
C LYS A 255 -37.88 -16.51 -25.04
N ILE A 256 -38.53 -15.92 -24.03
CA ILE A 256 -37.89 -14.96 -23.12
C ILE A 256 -37.55 -15.64 -21.81
N CYS A 257 -36.28 -15.57 -21.42
CA CYS A 257 -35.77 -16.11 -20.17
C CYS A 257 -35.18 -14.99 -19.32
N GLY A 258 -35.48 -14.98 -18.02
CA GLY A 258 -34.77 -14.17 -17.03
C GLY A 258 -33.35 -14.70 -16.77
N PHE A 259 -32.99 -14.86 -15.50
CA PHE A 259 -31.75 -15.52 -15.12
C PHE A 259 -31.86 -17.04 -15.35
N THR A 260 -30.81 -17.66 -15.89
CA THR A 260 -30.78 -19.11 -16.17
C THR A 260 -29.44 -19.70 -15.76
N ASP A 261 -29.47 -20.88 -15.16
CA ASP A 261 -28.32 -21.75 -14.90
C ASP A 261 -28.01 -22.68 -16.09
N LYS A 262 -28.91 -22.77 -17.08
CA LYS A 262 -28.78 -23.60 -18.29
C LYS A 262 -28.12 -22.88 -19.47
N MET A 263 -27.31 -21.86 -19.22
CA MET A 263 -26.73 -21.03 -20.30
C MET A 263 -25.91 -21.85 -21.30
N SER A 264 -25.09 -22.79 -20.79
CA SER A 264 -24.32 -23.72 -21.63
C SER A 264 -25.21 -24.51 -22.59
N MET A 265 -26.38 -24.99 -22.15
CA MET A 265 -27.32 -25.74 -22.97
C MET A 265 -28.01 -24.87 -24.02
N TYR A 266 -28.36 -23.62 -23.67
CA TYR A 266 -28.89 -22.65 -24.64
C TYR A 266 -27.85 -22.35 -25.74
N MET A 267 -26.57 -22.27 -25.37
CA MET A 267 -25.50 -22.14 -26.36
C MET A 267 -25.35 -23.40 -27.24
N ASP A 268 -25.45 -24.61 -26.69
CA ASP A 268 -25.42 -25.85 -27.49
C ASP A 268 -26.57 -25.92 -28.50
N ALA A 269 -27.75 -25.41 -28.14
CA ALA A 269 -28.94 -25.41 -28.99
C ALA A 269 -28.91 -24.37 -30.13
N ALA A 270 -28.10 -23.33 -29.98
CA ALA A 270 -28.09 -22.16 -30.87
C ALA A 270 -27.31 -22.38 -32.18
N ASP A 271 -27.68 -21.62 -33.20
CA ASP A 271 -26.96 -21.51 -34.49
C ASP A 271 -26.16 -20.22 -34.59
N LEU A 272 -26.60 -19.16 -33.92
CA LEU A 272 -25.97 -17.85 -33.90
C LEU A 272 -26.21 -17.20 -32.53
N ILE A 273 -25.16 -16.67 -31.90
CA ILE A 273 -25.30 -15.87 -30.69
C ILE A 273 -25.12 -14.38 -31.01
N ILE A 274 -26.05 -13.58 -30.51
CA ILE A 274 -26.07 -12.12 -30.61
C ILE A 274 -25.87 -11.59 -29.20
N THR A 275 -24.76 -10.93 -28.92
CA THR A 275 -24.39 -10.58 -27.54
C THR A 275 -23.50 -9.35 -27.48
N LYS A 276 -23.16 -8.91 -26.27
CA LYS A 276 -22.08 -7.93 -26.06
C LYS A 276 -20.72 -8.60 -26.02
N ALA A 277 -19.67 -7.82 -26.23
CA ALA A 277 -18.30 -8.30 -26.25
C ALA A 277 -17.65 -8.38 -24.85
N GLY A 278 -18.36 -8.98 -23.88
CA GLY A 278 -17.76 -9.33 -22.60
C GLY A 278 -16.75 -10.47 -22.78
N GLY A 279 -15.57 -10.38 -22.16
CA GLY A 279 -14.50 -11.37 -22.37
C GLY A 279 -14.94 -12.81 -22.05
N LEU A 280 -15.64 -13.03 -20.94
CA LEU A 280 -16.15 -14.35 -20.56
C LEU A 280 -17.22 -14.87 -21.52
N SER A 281 -18.30 -14.12 -21.78
CA SER A 281 -19.38 -14.58 -22.68
C SER A 281 -18.87 -14.81 -24.10
N THR A 282 -17.90 -14.03 -24.55
CA THR A 282 -17.19 -14.26 -25.81
C THR A 282 -16.47 -15.61 -25.78
N THR A 283 -15.71 -15.88 -24.72
CA THR A 283 -14.98 -17.14 -24.57
C THR A 283 -15.92 -18.34 -24.44
N GLU A 284 -17.01 -18.24 -23.68
CA GLU A 284 -18.05 -19.27 -23.57
C GLU A 284 -18.63 -19.62 -24.96
N ALA A 285 -18.94 -18.61 -25.79
CA ALA A 285 -19.41 -18.82 -27.16
C ALA A 285 -18.35 -19.44 -28.08
N VAL A 286 -17.07 -19.08 -27.89
CA VAL A 286 -15.95 -19.71 -28.60
C VAL A 286 -15.87 -21.20 -28.24
N MET A 287 -15.91 -21.55 -26.96
CA MET A 287 -15.85 -22.94 -26.48
C MET A 287 -16.99 -23.79 -27.05
N LYS A 288 -18.20 -23.21 -27.16
CA LYS A 288 -19.38 -23.85 -27.77
C LYS A 288 -19.37 -23.89 -29.29
N ARG A 289 -18.36 -23.27 -29.93
CA ARG A 289 -18.22 -23.16 -31.39
C ARG A 289 -19.43 -22.48 -32.04
N LEU A 290 -19.90 -21.40 -31.42
CA LEU A 290 -21.03 -20.60 -31.91
C LEU A 290 -20.56 -19.39 -32.72
N PRO A 291 -21.06 -19.17 -33.95
CA PRO A 291 -20.89 -17.91 -34.63
C PRO A 291 -21.35 -16.73 -33.76
N ILE A 292 -20.59 -15.62 -33.74
CA ILE A 292 -20.80 -14.51 -32.81
C ILE A 292 -21.09 -13.22 -33.58
N LEU A 293 -22.17 -12.55 -33.21
CA LEU A 293 -22.51 -11.21 -33.66
C LEU A 293 -22.56 -10.26 -32.45
N PHE A 294 -21.66 -9.29 -32.43
CA PHE A 294 -21.60 -8.30 -31.36
C PHE A 294 -22.53 -7.11 -31.58
N ILE A 295 -23.16 -6.70 -30.49
CA ILE A 295 -23.86 -5.42 -30.36
C ILE A 295 -22.86 -4.42 -29.78
N ASP A 296 -22.42 -3.44 -30.58
CA ASP A 296 -21.54 -2.36 -30.09
C ASP A 296 -22.36 -1.32 -29.30
N ALA A 297 -22.60 -1.64 -28.02
CA ALA A 297 -23.43 -0.83 -27.12
C ALA A 297 -22.64 -0.11 -26.02
N VAL A 298 -21.44 -0.58 -25.69
CA VAL A 298 -20.70 -0.12 -24.50
C VAL A 298 -19.24 0.22 -24.88
N PRO A 299 -18.84 1.50 -24.81
CA PRO A 299 -17.47 1.90 -25.06
C PRO A 299 -16.54 1.53 -23.87
N GLY A 300 -15.32 1.10 -24.16
CA GLY A 300 -14.31 0.74 -23.13
C GLY A 300 -13.58 -0.57 -23.48
N CYS A 301 -13.42 -1.46 -22.50
CA CYS A 301 -12.84 -2.80 -22.71
C CYS A 301 -13.61 -3.62 -23.76
N GLU A 302 -14.94 -3.52 -23.81
CA GLU A 302 -15.73 -4.23 -24.82
C GLU A 302 -15.42 -3.76 -26.25
N SER A 303 -15.15 -2.47 -26.48
CA SER A 303 -14.73 -2.00 -27.80
C SER A 303 -13.38 -2.60 -28.23
N ARG A 304 -12.47 -2.85 -27.26
CA ARG A 304 -11.20 -3.53 -27.53
C ARG A 304 -11.42 -5.01 -27.84
N ASN A 305 -12.30 -5.68 -27.09
CA ASN A 305 -12.70 -7.06 -27.36
C ASN A 305 -13.34 -7.20 -28.75
N ILE A 306 -14.27 -6.31 -29.13
CA ILE A 306 -14.85 -6.25 -30.48
C ILE A 306 -13.74 -6.10 -31.53
N LYS A 307 -12.85 -5.13 -31.35
CA LYS A 307 -11.76 -4.86 -32.28
C LYS A 307 -10.89 -6.12 -32.47
N PHE A 308 -10.44 -6.73 -31.38
CA PHE A 308 -9.64 -7.95 -31.42
C PHE A 308 -10.36 -9.08 -32.19
N MET A 309 -11.63 -9.34 -31.87
CA MET A 309 -12.39 -10.43 -32.48
C MET A 309 -12.68 -10.17 -33.96
N THR A 310 -12.98 -8.93 -34.34
CA THR A 310 -13.35 -8.57 -35.73
C THR A 310 -12.13 -8.45 -36.65
N GLU A 311 -11.00 -7.90 -36.19
CA GLU A 311 -9.75 -7.81 -36.97
C GLU A 311 -9.20 -9.20 -37.34
N ASN A 312 -9.50 -10.21 -36.53
CA ASN A 312 -9.15 -11.60 -36.80
C ASN A 312 -10.27 -12.40 -37.50
N ALA A 313 -11.39 -11.76 -37.85
CA ALA A 313 -12.57 -12.38 -38.45
C ALA A 313 -13.19 -13.53 -37.61
N TYR A 314 -13.20 -13.37 -36.29
CA TYR A 314 -13.79 -14.32 -35.33
C TYR A 314 -15.22 -13.98 -34.91
N ALA A 315 -15.65 -12.77 -35.19
CA ALA A 315 -17.00 -12.28 -34.93
C ALA A 315 -17.36 -11.19 -35.96
N LEU A 316 -18.66 -10.95 -36.11
CA LEU A 316 -19.20 -9.77 -36.78
C LEU A 316 -19.66 -8.74 -35.75
N VAL A 317 -19.78 -7.48 -36.14
CA VAL A 317 -20.26 -6.40 -35.25
C VAL A 317 -21.18 -5.44 -36.00
N ALA A 318 -22.19 -4.94 -35.30
CA ALA A 318 -22.96 -3.78 -35.72
C ALA A 318 -23.24 -2.84 -34.54
N ASP A 319 -23.32 -1.54 -34.86
CA ASP A 319 -23.52 -0.43 -33.92
C ASP A 319 -25.00 0.00 -33.79
N THR A 320 -25.86 -0.50 -34.69
CA THR A 320 -27.29 -0.18 -34.72
C THR A 320 -28.14 -1.44 -34.74
N ALA A 321 -29.37 -1.35 -34.23
CA ALA A 321 -30.32 -2.45 -34.30
C ALA A 321 -30.60 -2.88 -35.76
N SER A 322 -30.69 -1.93 -36.69
CA SER A 322 -30.81 -2.24 -38.13
C SER A 322 -29.60 -3.02 -38.65
N GLY A 323 -28.38 -2.59 -38.30
CA GLY A 323 -27.16 -3.27 -38.72
C GLY A 323 -27.08 -4.70 -38.19
N VAL A 324 -27.43 -4.91 -36.92
CA VAL A 324 -27.49 -6.26 -36.32
C VAL A 324 -28.46 -7.14 -37.11
N VAL A 325 -29.68 -6.66 -37.37
CA VAL A 325 -30.72 -7.41 -38.09
C VAL A 325 -30.28 -7.72 -39.52
N ASN A 326 -29.66 -6.77 -40.22
CA ASN A 326 -29.14 -7.00 -41.57
C ASN A 326 -28.06 -8.10 -41.58
N LEU A 327 -27.16 -8.12 -40.59
CA LEU A 327 -26.15 -9.16 -40.47
C LEU A 327 -26.77 -10.52 -40.11
N VAL A 328 -27.79 -10.55 -39.25
CA VAL A 328 -28.58 -11.76 -38.98
C VAL A 328 -29.20 -12.27 -40.28
N ASP A 329 -29.93 -11.43 -41.03
CA ASP A 329 -30.55 -11.79 -42.31
C ASP A 329 -29.51 -12.30 -43.33
N THR A 330 -28.34 -11.66 -43.40
CA THR A 330 -27.24 -12.10 -44.27
C THR A 330 -26.71 -13.49 -43.88
N CYS A 331 -26.65 -13.80 -42.58
CA CYS A 331 -26.27 -15.13 -42.09
C CYS A 331 -27.39 -16.17 -42.32
N LEU A 332 -28.64 -15.79 -42.09
CA LEU A 332 -29.81 -16.66 -42.26
C LEU A 332 -30.00 -17.03 -43.74
N SER A 333 -29.89 -16.07 -44.65
CA SER A 333 -29.99 -16.27 -46.11
C SER A 333 -28.81 -17.06 -46.70
N GLY A 334 -27.74 -17.27 -45.94
CA GLY A 334 -26.52 -17.95 -46.40
C GLY A 334 -25.62 -17.09 -47.30
N ALA A 335 -25.92 -15.79 -47.44
CA ALA A 335 -25.07 -14.84 -48.17
C ALA A 335 -23.68 -14.70 -47.51
N VAL A 336 -23.62 -14.88 -46.19
CA VAL A 336 -22.38 -15.08 -45.42
C VAL A 336 -22.52 -16.40 -44.66
N ASP A 337 -21.53 -17.29 -44.76
CA ASP A 337 -21.47 -18.50 -43.92
C ASP A 337 -20.98 -18.10 -42.51
N PRO A 338 -21.85 -18.08 -41.49
CA PRO A 338 -21.44 -17.69 -40.14
C PRO A 338 -20.46 -18.69 -39.52
N MET A 339 -20.40 -19.94 -40.01
CA MET A 339 -19.43 -20.93 -39.52
C MET A 339 -18.00 -20.65 -39.94
N GLU A 340 -17.76 -19.76 -40.90
CA GLU A 340 -16.41 -19.32 -41.24
C GLU A 340 -15.71 -18.66 -40.04
N MET A 341 -16.46 -17.91 -39.21
CA MET A 341 -15.95 -17.34 -37.96
C MET A 341 -15.45 -18.41 -36.99
N VAL A 342 -16.14 -19.56 -36.94
CA VAL A 342 -15.81 -20.69 -36.08
C VAL A 342 -14.59 -21.44 -36.62
N ARG A 343 -14.56 -21.73 -37.93
CA ARG A 343 -13.43 -22.43 -38.57
C ARG A 343 -12.11 -21.66 -38.39
N ARG A 344 -12.14 -20.34 -38.47
CA ARG A 344 -10.95 -19.48 -38.31
C ARG A 344 -10.33 -19.55 -36.92
N ARG A 345 -11.15 -19.67 -35.87
CA ARG A 345 -10.66 -19.69 -34.48
C ARG A 345 -10.39 -21.09 -33.92
N GLU A 346 -10.92 -22.15 -34.53
CA GLU A 346 -10.77 -23.53 -34.05
C GLU A 346 -9.30 -23.93 -33.85
N ASN A 347 -8.40 -23.44 -34.70
CA ASN A 347 -6.96 -23.76 -34.62
C ASN A 347 -6.12 -22.67 -33.91
N ASP A 348 -6.70 -21.51 -33.59
CA ASP A 348 -5.96 -20.36 -33.04
C ASP A 348 -6.28 -20.13 -31.55
N PHE A 349 -7.47 -20.53 -31.09
CA PHE A 349 -7.88 -20.32 -29.70
C PHE A 349 -7.42 -21.42 -28.75
N PRO A 350 -7.01 -21.05 -27.53
CA PRO A 350 -6.79 -22.02 -26.46
C PRO A 350 -8.12 -22.52 -25.87
N PHE A 351 -8.29 -23.84 -25.76
CA PHE A 351 -9.50 -24.49 -25.22
C PHE A 351 -9.32 -25.08 -23.81
N GLU A 352 -8.09 -25.06 -23.26
CA GLU A 352 -7.76 -25.72 -21.99
C GLU A 352 -7.27 -24.72 -20.91
N ALA A 353 -7.84 -23.53 -20.86
CA ALA A 353 -7.33 -22.43 -20.03
C ALA A 353 -7.10 -22.79 -18.55
N ALA A 354 -8.09 -23.41 -17.89
CA ALA A 354 -7.96 -23.78 -16.48
C ALA A 354 -6.83 -24.81 -16.25
N LYS A 355 -6.64 -25.74 -17.20
CA LYS A 355 -5.53 -26.71 -17.18
C LYS A 355 -4.18 -26.03 -17.38
N THR A 356 -4.05 -25.18 -18.40
CA THR A 356 -2.80 -24.44 -18.66
C THR A 356 -2.40 -23.58 -17.47
N ILE A 357 -3.38 -22.93 -16.82
CA ILE A 357 -3.16 -22.17 -15.58
C ILE A 357 -2.67 -23.10 -14.47
N TYR A 358 -3.35 -24.23 -14.24
CA TYR A 358 -2.96 -25.21 -13.22
C TYR A 358 -1.55 -25.75 -13.42
N ASP A 359 -1.23 -26.22 -14.63
CA ASP A 359 0.08 -26.82 -14.94
C ASP A 359 1.21 -25.80 -14.72
N THR A 360 1.01 -24.56 -15.17
CA THR A 360 1.97 -23.45 -15.01
C THR A 360 2.13 -23.07 -13.54
N VAL A 361 1.02 -22.96 -12.78
CA VAL A 361 1.06 -22.64 -11.34
C VAL A 361 1.79 -23.74 -10.57
N CYS A 362 1.53 -25.01 -10.88
CA CYS A 362 2.22 -26.12 -10.22
C CYS A 362 3.71 -26.17 -10.54
N GLU A 363 4.11 -25.81 -11.76
CA GLU A 363 5.52 -25.69 -12.14
C GLU A 363 6.21 -24.57 -11.38
N GLU A 364 5.62 -23.37 -11.37
CA GLU A 364 6.18 -22.21 -10.68
C GLU A 364 6.18 -22.40 -9.16
N TYR A 365 5.17 -23.03 -8.59
CA TYR A 365 5.15 -23.38 -7.16
C TYR A 365 6.26 -24.37 -6.82
N ARG A 366 6.45 -25.44 -7.62
CA ARG A 366 7.56 -26.38 -7.40
C ARG A 366 8.92 -25.71 -7.51
N ARG A 367 9.09 -24.80 -8.48
CA ARG A 367 10.31 -24.01 -8.61
C ARG A 367 10.51 -23.10 -7.40
N PHE A 368 9.47 -22.42 -6.95
CA PHE A 368 9.51 -21.54 -5.79
C PHE A 368 9.83 -22.33 -4.50
N ASP A 369 9.22 -23.50 -4.33
CA ASP A 369 9.45 -24.37 -3.16
C ASP A 369 10.84 -25.00 -3.19
N ALA A 370 11.36 -25.35 -4.38
CA ALA A 370 12.75 -25.77 -4.57
C ALA A 370 13.73 -24.63 -4.28
N GLU A 371 13.51 -23.42 -4.80
CA GLU A 371 14.32 -22.24 -4.50
C GLU A 371 14.27 -21.91 -3.00
N ARG A 372 13.12 -22.06 -2.34
CA ARG A 372 12.96 -21.95 -0.88
C ARG A 372 13.69 -23.06 -0.14
N SER A 373 13.74 -24.28 -0.66
CA SER A 373 14.45 -25.41 -0.06
C SER A 373 15.97 -25.31 -0.26
N ASP A 374 16.43 -24.73 -1.37
CA ASP A 374 17.84 -24.46 -1.67
C ASP A 374 18.34 -23.20 -0.94
N THR A 375 17.45 -22.25 -0.61
CA THR A 375 17.74 -21.07 0.22
C THR A 375 17.36 -21.24 1.68
N MET A 376 16.64 -22.31 2.04
CA MET A 376 16.74 -22.87 3.38
C MET A 376 18.19 -23.27 3.47
N ALA A 377 18.99 -22.44 4.16
CA ALA A 377 20.23 -22.91 4.71
C ALA A 377 19.93 -24.29 5.28
N GLU A 378 20.65 -25.33 4.81
CA GLU A 378 20.74 -26.57 5.57
C GLU A 378 20.83 -26.14 7.02
N PRO A 379 19.94 -26.60 7.93
CA PRO A 379 19.98 -26.17 9.32
C PRO A 379 21.42 -26.34 9.72
N VAL A 380 22.11 -25.22 9.94
CA VAL A 380 23.57 -25.21 9.92
C VAL A 380 23.95 -26.37 10.80
N THR A 381 24.70 -27.36 10.29
CA THR A 381 25.11 -28.52 11.09
C THR A 381 26.11 -28.10 12.19
N GLU A 382 26.28 -26.80 12.40
CA GLU A 382 26.66 -26.24 13.66
C GLU A 382 25.65 -26.70 14.74
N PRO A 383 26.13 -27.19 15.88
CA PRO A 383 25.23 -27.51 16.99
C PRO A 383 24.29 -26.33 17.23
N ALA A 384 23.02 -26.62 17.57
CA ALA A 384 22.05 -25.63 18.03
C ALA A 384 22.80 -24.61 18.88
N ARG A 385 22.71 -23.31 18.53
CA ARG A 385 23.53 -22.21 19.09
C ARG A 385 24.01 -22.62 20.47
N SER A 386 25.32 -22.81 20.63
CA SER A 386 25.93 -22.89 21.95
C SER A 386 25.64 -21.56 22.63
N MET A 387 24.43 -21.44 23.19
CA MET A 387 23.99 -20.25 23.88
C MET A 387 25.01 -20.08 25.00
N PRO A 388 25.75 -18.96 25.04
CA PRO A 388 26.46 -18.64 26.26
C PRO A 388 25.41 -18.71 27.39
N GLY A 389 25.80 -19.17 28.59
CA GLY A 389 24.89 -19.12 29.73
C GLY A 389 24.29 -17.72 29.80
N ALA A 390 22.97 -17.60 29.76
CA ALA A 390 22.32 -16.29 29.77
C ALA A 390 22.55 -15.67 31.16
N GLU A 391 23.60 -14.87 31.28
CA GLU A 391 24.09 -14.34 32.56
C GLU A 391 23.53 -12.94 32.86
N LYS A 392 22.95 -12.26 31.86
CA LYS A 392 22.52 -10.85 31.98
C LYS A 392 21.11 -10.62 31.43
N ASN A 393 20.35 -9.73 32.05
CA ASN A 393 19.03 -9.30 31.59
C ASN A 393 19.14 -7.96 30.84
N MET A 394 18.48 -7.86 29.68
CA MET A 394 18.36 -6.64 28.90
C MET A 394 16.90 -6.21 28.76
N MET A 395 16.61 -4.96 29.10
CA MET A 395 15.31 -4.32 28.83
C MET A 395 15.35 -3.68 27.46
N LEU A 396 14.39 -3.96 26.59
CA LEU A 396 14.29 -3.33 25.27
C LEU A 396 12.99 -2.52 25.16
N VAL A 397 13.11 -1.20 25.33
CA VAL A 397 12.02 -0.23 25.16
C VAL A 397 11.87 0.13 23.68
N ILE A 398 10.67 0.02 23.14
CA ILE A 398 10.44 0.24 21.70
C ILE A 398 9.29 1.22 21.50
N ASN A 399 9.53 2.28 20.72
CA ASN A 399 8.45 3.06 20.12
C ASN A 399 8.04 2.41 18.79
N PRO A 400 6.89 1.69 18.73
CA PRO A 400 6.55 0.84 17.59
C PRO A 400 6.21 1.63 16.31
N VAL A 401 5.89 2.93 16.43
CA VAL A 401 5.52 3.78 15.29
C VAL A 401 6.67 4.66 14.79
N ALA A 402 7.81 4.69 15.50
CA ALA A 402 8.99 5.41 15.04
C ALA A 402 9.55 4.80 13.74
N GLY A 403 10.07 5.63 12.84
CA GLY A 403 10.80 5.18 11.65
C GLY A 403 9.96 4.36 10.67
N LYS A 404 8.64 4.58 10.63
CA LYS A 404 7.70 3.72 9.90
C LYS A 404 7.77 2.25 10.35
N GLY A 405 7.98 2.02 11.65
CA GLY A 405 8.05 0.68 12.24
C GLY A 405 9.32 -0.10 11.87
N GLU A 406 10.43 0.57 11.60
CA GLU A 406 11.70 -0.07 11.22
C GLU A 406 12.18 -1.11 12.25
N MET A 407 12.20 -0.74 13.54
CA MET A 407 12.59 -1.66 14.62
C MET A 407 11.71 -2.91 14.67
N MET A 408 10.41 -2.79 14.34
CA MET A 408 9.50 -3.94 14.33
C MET A 408 9.83 -4.94 13.23
N ARG A 409 10.39 -4.48 12.10
CA ARG A 409 10.86 -5.34 11.00
C ARG A 409 12.11 -6.13 11.38
N HIS A 410 12.99 -5.55 12.19
CA HIS A 410 14.28 -6.16 12.60
C HIS A 410 14.26 -6.80 14.00
N LEU A 411 13.10 -6.90 14.65
CA LEU A 411 12.99 -7.32 16.05
C LEU A 411 13.64 -8.69 16.31
N ALA A 412 13.36 -9.68 15.45
CA ALA A 412 13.91 -11.03 15.58
C ALA A 412 15.43 -11.06 15.41
N GLU A 413 15.96 -10.32 14.43
CA GLU A 413 17.40 -10.25 14.18
C GLU A 413 18.14 -9.53 15.32
N VAL A 414 17.63 -8.38 15.76
CA VAL A 414 18.22 -7.60 16.87
C VAL A 414 18.24 -8.41 18.17
N THR A 415 17.15 -9.10 18.48
CA THR A 415 17.11 -9.93 19.68
C THR A 415 17.98 -11.17 19.57
N GLY A 416 18.10 -11.75 18.37
CA GLY A 416 19.11 -12.75 18.07
C GLY A 416 20.53 -12.28 18.40
N ILE A 417 20.91 -11.06 17.98
CA ILE A 417 22.21 -10.46 18.26
C ILE A 417 22.46 -10.29 19.77
N PHE A 418 21.46 -9.80 20.50
CA PHE A 418 21.57 -9.61 21.95
C PHE A 418 21.66 -10.93 22.71
N MET A 419 20.88 -11.93 22.28
CA MET A 419 20.90 -13.28 22.85
C MET A 419 22.23 -13.99 22.58
N ASP A 420 22.81 -13.81 21.39
CA ASP A 420 24.14 -14.32 21.05
C ASP A 420 25.25 -13.68 21.91
N ALA A 421 25.03 -12.45 22.37
CA ALA A 421 25.91 -11.77 23.31
C ALA A 421 25.65 -12.13 24.79
N GLY A 422 24.74 -13.08 25.08
CA GLY A 422 24.46 -13.56 26.43
C GLY A 422 23.39 -12.80 27.20
N TYR A 423 22.56 -11.98 26.53
CA TYR A 423 21.45 -11.27 27.15
C TYR A 423 20.12 -12.01 27.02
N ARG A 424 19.38 -12.11 28.13
CA ARG A 424 17.95 -12.40 28.13
C ARG A 424 17.18 -11.11 27.91
N VAL A 425 16.53 -10.97 26.75
CA VAL A 425 15.86 -9.73 26.33
C VAL A 425 14.38 -9.74 26.70
N SER A 426 13.93 -8.68 27.39
CA SER A 426 12.51 -8.42 27.68
C SER A 426 12.00 -7.20 26.93
N PHE A 427 10.85 -7.31 26.28
CA PHE A 427 10.29 -6.25 25.42
C PHE A 427 9.31 -5.34 26.16
N TYR A 428 9.44 -4.03 25.92
CA TYR A 428 8.58 -2.98 26.48
C TYR A 428 8.12 -2.00 25.39
N PRO A 429 7.08 -2.33 24.61
CA PRO A 429 6.54 -1.43 23.60
C PRO A 429 5.77 -0.27 24.24
N THR A 430 6.04 0.96 23.82
CA THR A 430 5.30 2.15 24.25
C THR A 430 3.98 2.28 23.49
N ARG A 431 2.97 2.85 24.14
CA ARG A 431 1.65 3.21 23.60
C ARG A 431 1.50 4.71 23.44
N GLY A 432 2.23 5.49 24.22
CA GLY A 432 2.23 6.94 24.16
C GLY A 432 3.39 7.57 24.93
N ARG A 433 3.37 8.91 25.00
CA ARG A 433 4.34 9.71 25.76
C ARG A 433 4.36 9.32 27.23
N GLY A 434 5.54 9.23 27.80
CA GLY A 434 5.81 8.92 29.20
C GLY A 434 5.95 7.42 29.49
N ASP A 435 5.50 6.54 28.59
CA ASP A 435 5.55 5.09 28.85
C ASP A 435 6.98 4.58 29.02
N ALA A 436 7.94 5.08 28.24
CA ALA A 436 9.34 4.66 28.38
C ALA A 436 9.90 5.06 29.76
N THR A 437 9.55 6.26 30.24
CA THR A 437 9.92 6.73 31.58
C THR A 437 9.34 5.81 32.66
N GLU A 438 8.05 5.50 32.58
CA GLU A 438 7.37 4.69 33.61
C GLU A 438 7.80 3.22 33.59
N TYR A 439 8.03 2.63 32.41
CA TYR A 439 8.57 1.26 32.32
C TYR A 439 9.95 1.17 32.96
N VAL A 440 10.84 2.10 32.67
CA VAL A 440 12.19 2.10 33.25
C VAL A 440 12.14 2.36 34.75
N LYS A 441 11.30 3.28 35.23
CA LYS A 441 11.13 3.51 36.67
C LYS A 441 10.65 2.27 37.41
N ALA A 442 9.67 1.57 36.85
CA ALA A 442 9.04 0.43 37.50
C ALA A 442 9.93 -0.81 37.48
N TYR A 443 10.61 -1.09 36.36
CA TYR A 443 11.24 -2.39 36.11
C TYR A 443 12.76 -2.32 35.86
N GLY A 444 13.33 -1.14 35.64
CA GLY A 444 14.72 -0.99 35.20
C GLY A 444 15.78 -1.53 36.18
N ARG A 445 15.43 -1.74 37.46
CA ARG A 445 16.33 -2.33 38.47
C ARG A 445 16.60 -3.82 38.28
N ASP A 446 15.77 -4.51 37.51
CA ASP A 446 15.89 -5.96 37.26
C ASP A 446 16.80 -6.28 36.06
N TYR A 447 17.40 -5.25 35.45
CA TYR A 447 18.15 -5.35 34.20
C TYR A 447 19.59 -4.86 34.34
N ASP A 448 20.50 -5.50 33.61
CA ASP A 448 21.92 -5.14 33.55
C ASP A 448 22.20 -4.08 32.47
N MET A 449 21.30 -3.96 31.49
CA MET A 449 21.34 -2.95 30.43
C MET A 449 19.91 -2.58 30.00
N ILE A 450 19.70 -1.31 29.69
CA ILE A 450 18.47 -0.84 29.05
C ILE A 450 18.81 -0.48 27.60
N CYS A 451 18.01 -0.90 26.64
CA CYS A 451 18.08 -0.49 25.26
C CYS A 451 16.79 0.21 24.88
N CYS A 452 16.87 1.25 24.07
CA CYS A 452 15.70 1.90 23.52
C CYS A 452 15.80 2.04 22.00
N SER A 453 14.65 1.91 21.31
CA SER A 453 14.52 2.26 19.90
C SER A 453 13.39 3.25 19.70
N GLY A 454 13.70 4.36 19.01
CA GLY A 454 12.80 5.46 18.76
C GLY A 454 13.56 6.71 18.29
N GLY A 455 12.92 7.87 18.38
CA GLY A 455 13.60 9.16 18.16
C GLY A 455 14.13 9.76 19.47
N ASP A 456 14.56 11.03 19.40
CA ASP A 456 15.16 11.77 20.53
C ASP A 456 14.26 11.79 21.79
N GLY A 457 12.94 11.91 21.61
CA GLY A 457 12.00 11.83 22.75
C GLY A 457 12.00 10.47 23.45
N THR A 458 12.17 9.36 22.71
CA THR A 458 12.18 8.01 23.30
C THR A 458 13.44 7.76 24.14
N ILE A 459 14.60 8.20 23.67
CA ILE A 459 15.84 8.14 24.46
C ILE A 459 15.79 9.09 25.65
N ASN A 460 15.27 10.32 25.50
CA ASN A 460 15.07 11.25 26.61
C ASN A 460 14.18 10.66 27.71
N GLU A 461 13.03 10.08 27.35
CA GLU A 461 12.15 9.43 28.32
C GLU A 461 12.83 8.25 29.02
N THR A 462 13.58 7.44 28.26
CA THR A 462 14.32 6.30 28.81
C THR A 462 15.35 6.77 29.85
N ILE A 463 16.16 7.78 29.51
CA ILE A 463 17.15 8.39 30.40
C ILE A 463 16.50 9.03 31.62
N SER A 464 15.38 9.75 31.43
CA SER A 464 14.61 10.35 32.52
C SER A 464 14.13 9.30 33.51
N GLY A 465 13.64 8.16 33.00
CA GLY A 465 13.27 7.01 33.82
C GLY A 465 14.45 6.43 34.59
N MET A 466 15.60 6.28 33.93
CA MET A 466 16.83 5.77 34.55
C MET A 466 17.30 6.67 35.70
N ILE A 467 17.32 7.99 35.49
CA ILE A 467 17.74 8.96 36.49
C ILE A 467 16.79 8.95 37.69
N ALA A 468 15.47 8.96 37.43
CA ALA A 468 14.45 8.94 38.48
C ALA A 468 14.47 7.65 39.31
N ALA A 469 14.83 6.51 38.73
CA ALA A 469 14.99 5.24 39.44
C ALA A 469 16.33 5.09 40.19
N GLY A 470 17.26 6.02 39.98
CA GLY A 470 18.62 5.97 40.53
C GLY A 470 19.52 4.94 39.85
N LEU A 471 19.28 4.63 38.58
CA LEU A 471 20.07 3.65 37.82
C LEU A 471 21.40 4.25 37.33
N ASP A 472 22.46 3.45 37.34
CA ASP A 472 23.77 3.71 36.70
C ASP A 472 24.24 2.48 35.89
N ILE A 473 23.32 1.92 35.12
CA ILE A 473 23.58 0.81 34.17
C ILE A 473 23.74 1.35 32.74
N PRO A 474 24.40 0.62 31.82
CA PRO A 474 24.52 1.03 30.43
C PRO A 474 23.17 1.17 29.70
N ILE A 475 23.10 2.13 28.78
CA ILE A 475 22.02 2.30 27.81
C ILE A 475 22.50 2.06 26.37
N GLY A 476 21.73 1.30 25.59
CA GLY A 476 21.86 1.22 24.13
C GLY A 476 20.77 2.04 23.43
N TYR A 477 21.10 2.71 22.33
CA TYR A 477 20.14 3.51 21.56
C TYR A 477 20.16 3.11 20.08
N MET A 478 19.01 2.68 19.57
CA MET A 478 18.77 2.38 18.16
C MET A 478 17.89 3.47 17.54
N PRO A 479 18.48 4.51 16.94
CA PRO A 479 17.75 5.67 16.43
C PRO A 479 16.88 5.29 15.23
N SER A 480 15.59 5.55 15.35
CA SER A 480 14.57 5.33 14.31
C SER A 480 13.62 6.53 14.15
N GLY A 481 13.88 7.65 14.83
CA GLY A 481 13.12 8.90 14.63
C GLY A 481 13.43 9.60 13.30
N SER A 482 12.69 10.67 13.01
CA SER A 482 12.89 11.47 11.79
C SER A 482 14.14 12.37 11.87
N THR A 483 14.49 12.83 13.07
CA THR A 483 15.57 13.81 13.29
C THR A 483 16.83 13.16 13.84
N ASN A 484 16.74 12.47 14.99
CA ASN A 484 17.83 11.72 15.63
C ASN A 484 19.07 12.57 15.93
N ASP A 485 18.87 13.80 16.41
CA ASP A 485 19.94 14.77 16.68
C ASP A 485 20.98 14.20 17.66
N PHE A 486 20.52 13.46 18.68
CA PHE A 486 21.41 12.82 19.65
C PHE A 486 22.31 11.77 18.97
N ALA A 487 21.75 10.96 18.05
CA ALA A 487 22.53 9.95 17.34
C ALA A 487 23.57 10.58 16.41
N GLU A 488 23.19 11.63 15.69
CA GLU A 488 24.09 12.33 14.77
C GLU A 488 25.27 12.97 15.51
N PHE A 489 25.02 13.60 16.66
CA PHE A 489 26.06 14.17 17.50
C PHE A 489 27.04 13.12 18.02
N HIS A 490 26.52 11.97 18.49
CA HIS A 490 27.34 10.88 19.03
C HIS A 490 27.94 9.94 17.96
N GLY A 491 27.61 10.14 16.68
CA GLY A 491 28.07 9.28 15.58
C GLY A 491 27.44 7.88 15.58
N ILE A 492 26.25 7.74 16.17
CA ILE A 492 25.48 6.50 16.23
C ILE A 492 24.78 6.27 14.89
N SER A 493 24.90 5.06 14.35
CA SER A 493 24.31 4.70 13.05
C SER A 493 22.79 4.65 13.11
N CYS A 494 22.10 5.18 12.10
CA CYS A 494 20.65 5.00 11.90
C CYS A 494 20.27 3.63 11.30
N ASP A 495 21.23 2.69 11.26
CA ASP A 495 20.99 1.33 10.79
C ASP A 495 20.75 0.46 12.03
N THR A 496 19.52 -0.02 12.18
CA THR A 496 19.05 -0.73 13.37
C THR A 496 19.93 -1.93 13.71
N VAL A 497 20.26 -2.76 12.71
CA VAL A 497 21.02 -4.02 12.89
C VAL A 497 22.48 -3.73 13.22
N LYS A 498 23.09 -2.80 12.49
CA LYS A 498 24.48 -2.37 12.73
C LYS A 498 24.62 -1.77 14.12
N THR A 499 23.65 -0.99 14.56
CA THR A 499 23.64 -0.39 15.90
C THR A 499 23.42 -1.43 16.98
N ALA A 500 22.55 -2.43 16.79
CA ALA A 500 22.42 -3.55 17.71
C ALA A 500 23.76 -4.31 17.90
N LYS A 501 24.49 -4.57 16.81
CA LYS A 501 25.84 -5.18 16.89
C LYS A 501 26.82 -4.30 17.66
N LYS A 502 26.73 -2.97 17.50
CA LYS A 502 27.54 -2.00 18.24
C LYS A 502 27.18 -1.94 19.72
N ILE A 503 25.91 -2.03 20.10
CA ILE A 503 25.49 -2.03 21.50
C ILE A 503 26.14 -3.18 22.29
N VAL A 504 26.30 -4.36 21.68
CA VAL A 504 26.89 -5.53 22.37
C VAL A 504 28.41 -5.63 22.28
N SER A 505 29.04 -4.98 21.30
CA SER A 505 30.49 -5.05 21.07
C SER A 505 31.25 -3.73 21.29
N GLY A 506 30.50 -2.64 21.45
CA GLY A 506 30.98 -1.27 21.53
C GLY A 506 31.54 -0.90 22.88
N ARG A 507 31.93 0.36 23.02
CA ARG A 507 32.49 0.89 24.28
C ARG A 507 31.47 1.75 24.98
N GLU A 508 31.58 1.80 26.29
CA GLU A 508 30.78 2.72 27.10
C GLU A 508 31.36 4.14 27.00
N HIS A 509 30.48 5.09 26.73
CA HIS A 509 30.72 6.51 26.74
C HIS A 509 29.89 7.15 27.85
N ARG A 510 30.48 8.08 28.59
CA ARG A 510 29.72 8.90 29.55
C ARG A 510 29.16 10.11 28.82
N VAL A 511 27.92 10.47 29.13
CA VAL A 511 27.27 11.67 28.59
C VAL A 511 26.62 12.47 29.70
N ASP A 512 26.68 13.78 29.54
CA ASP A 512 26.05 14.75 30.42
C ASP A 512 24.54 14.83 30.19
N VAL A 513 23.79 15.24 31.22
CA VAL A 513 22.34 15.42 31.13
C VAL A 513 21.96 16.74 31.79
N GLY A 514 21.18 17.57 31.10
CA GLY A 514 20.64 18.78 31.67
C GLY A 514 19.42 18.50 32.54
N ARG A 515 19.29 19.22 33.66
CA ARG A 515 18.14 19.13 34.55
C ARG A 515 17.48 20.50 34.71
N LEU A 516 16.16 20.55 34.54
CA LEU A 516 15.32 21.71 34.87
C LEU A 516 14.24 21.27 35.86
N GLY A 517 14.42 21.59 37.14
CA GLY A 517 13.53 21.12 38.20
C GLY A 517 13.55 19.59 38.35
N ASP A 518 12.41 18.95 38.08
CA ASP A 518 12.22 17.49 38.08
C ASP A 518 12.32 16.85 36.68
N LYS A 519 12.56 17.66 35.64
CA LYS A 519 12.67 17.21 34.24
C LYS A 519 14.11 17.20 33.76
N TYR A 520 14.37 16.36 32.77
CA TYR A 520 15.69 16.16 32.18
C TYR A 520 15.65 16.42 30.67
N PHE A 521 16.77 16.87 30.12
CA PHE A 521 16.98 17.08 28.70
C PHE A 521 18.37 16.60 28.30
N ILE A 522 18.49 16.03 27.11
CA ILE A 522 19.75 15.45 26.60
C ILE A 522 20.38 16.33 25.51
N ASN A 523 19.57 17.20 24.89
CA ASN A 523 19.96 18.06 23.81
C ASN A 523 20.00 19.53 24.28
N ALA A 524 18.84 20.14 24.52
CA ALA A 524 18.77 21.54 24.89
C ALA A 524 17.47 21.93 25.61
N ALA A 525 17.57 23.01 26.39
CA ALA A 525 16.45 23.74 26.97
C ALA A 525 16.41 25.18 26.42
N ASP A 526 15.32 25.58 25.79
CA ASP A 526 15.18 26.91 25.20
C ASP A 526 13.91 27.65 25.64
N PHE A 527 13.96 28.99 25.58
CA PHE A 527 12.83 29.88 25.87
C PHE A 527 12.80 31.07 24.91
N GLY A 528 11.66 31.77 24.85
CA GLY A 528 11.47 32.95 23.99
C GLY A 528 10.88 32.61 22.62
N ALA A 529 11.42 33.21 21.56
CA ALA A 529 10.90 33.27 20.18
C ALA A 529 10.59 31.93 19.47
N PHE A 530 10.66 30.80 20.17
CA PHE A 530 10.53 29.44 19.63
C PHE A 530 9.67 28.48 20.48
N THR A 531 9.11 28.92 21.62
CA THR A 531 8.34 28.04 22.54
C THR A 531 7.03 27.45 21.96
N TRP A 532 6.64 27.86 20.74
CA TRP A 532 5.46 27.37 20.02
C TRP A 532 5.77 26.52 18.77
N LEU A 533 7.03 26.44 18.34
CA LEU A 533 7.45 25.63 17.19
C LEU A 533 8.09 24.33 17.71
N PRO A 534 7.46 23.16 17.53
CA PRO A 534 8.13 21.90 17.80
C PRO A 534 9.41 21.83 16.96
N TYR A 535 10.46 21.17 17.48
CA TYR A 535 11.71 20.88 16.75
C TYR A 535 11.51 20.03 15.48
N THR A 536 10.28 19.76 15.06
CA THR A 536 9.95 19.16 13.76
C THR A 536 9.84 20.24 12.70
N THR A 537 10.97 20.86 12.33
CA THR A 537 11.09 21.53 11.03
C THR A 537 11.71 20.53 10.04
N PRO A 538 11.21 20.40 8.79
CA PRO A 538 11.59 19.33 7.87
C PRO A 538 13.10 19.22 7.62
N GLN A 539 13.55 18.01 7.25
CA GLN A 539 14.90 17.63 6.74
C GLN A 539 15.55 18.60 5.73
N ARG A 540 14.81 19.59 5.21
CA ARG A 540 15.22 20.56 4.19
C ARG A 540 15.92 21.81 4.72
N LEU A 541 16.04 22.02 6.03
CA LEU A 541 16.77 23.18 6.57
C LEU A 541 18.23 22.88 6.98
N LYS A 542 18.81 21.78 6.50
CA LYS A 542 20.26 21.52 6.58
C LYS A 542 20.98 21.94 5.30
N ASN A 543 21.46 23.19 5.28
CA ASN A 543 22.64 23.62 4.53
C ASN A 543 23.56 24.39 5.52
N LYS A 544 24.88 24.42 5.24
CA LYS A 544 26.07 24.82 6.06
C LYS A 544 25.99 25.90 7.17
N MET A 545 24.86 26.57 7.41
CA MET A 545 24.61 27.57 8.44
C MET A 545 23.63 27.07 9.54
N GLY A 546 23.68 25.79 9.92
CA GLY A 546 22.77 25.16 10.91
C GLY A 546 22.62 25.95 12.22
N PHE A 547 21.54 25.73 12.98
CA PHE A 547 21.08 26.49 14.17
C PHE A 547 20.90 28.01 14.01
N TYR A 548 21.92 28.75 13.59
CA TYR A 548 21.85 30.20 13.41
C TYR A 548 20.82 30.57 12.36
N ALA A 549 20.68 29.80 11.28
CA ALA A 549 19.58 30.00 10.32
C ALA A 549 18.19 29.87 10.97
N TYR A 550 18.04 29.00 11.97
CA TYR A 550 16.81 28.81 12.75
C TYR A 550 16.57 29.98 13.73
N VAL A 551 17.59 30.37 14.50
CA VAL A 551 17.53 31.55 15.39
C VAL A 551 17.27 32.84 14.60
N LEU A 552 17.92 32.99 13.44
CA LEU A 552 17.71 34.10 12.52
C LEU A 552 16.29 34.13 11.98
N ASP A 553 15.66 32.99 11.69
CA ASP A 553 14.29 32.97 11.19
C ASP A 553 13.28 33.52 12.20
N GLY A 554 13.42 33.18 13.48
CA GLY A 554 12.55 33.69 14.54
C GLY A 554 12.79 35.16 14.88
N ILE A 555 13.98 35.70 14.63
CA ILE A 555 14.36 37.06 15.04
C ILE A 555 14.19 38.11 13.91
N LYS A 556 13.94 37.70 12.65
CA LYS A 556 13.82 38.59 11.48
C LYS A 556 12.77 39.71 11.56
N ASP A 557 11.77 39.63 12.45
CA ASP A 557 10.66 40.60 12.53
C ASP A 557 10.56 41.24 13.93
N LEU A 558 11.13 42.45 14.07
CA LEU A 558 11.19 43.22 15.32
C LEU A 558 9.82 43.39 15.99
N ALA A 559 8.74 43.52 15.20
CA ALA A 559 7.39 43.78 15.69
C ALA A 559 6.72 42.55 16.31
N LYS A 560 7.22 41.34 15.99
CA LYS A 560 6.69 40.06 16.50
C LYS A 560 7.48 39.50 17.68
N LEU A 561 8.62 40.09 18.01
CA LEU A 561 9.46 39.65 19.12
C LEU A 561 8.77 39.91 20.47
N GLN A 562 8.17 38.86 21.03
CA GLN A 562 7.81 38.81 22.44
C GLN A 562 9.11 38.66 23.24
N SER A 563 9.36 39.61 24.13
CA SER A 563 10.46 39.55 25.09
C SER A 563 9.92 39.24 26.48
N GLU A 564 10.74 38.60 27.28
CA GLU A 564 10.47 38.36 28.68
C GLU A 564 11.48 39.13 29.53
N HIS A 565 11.00 39.77 30.59
CA HIS A 565 11.85 40.42 31.57
C HIS A 565 12.44 39.36 32.50
N LEU A 566 13.74 39.08 32.36
CA LEU A 566 14.42 38.02 33.09
C LEU A 566 15.57 38.58 33.91
N ARG A 567 15.72 38.03 35.11
CA ARG A 567 16.95 38.10 35.89
C ARG A 567 17.64 36.75 35.78
N ILE A 568 18.81 36.74 35.14
CA ILE A 568 19.58 35.53 34.85
C ILE A 568 20.89 35.58 35.62
N THR A 569 21.16 34.54 36.41
CA THR A 569 22.41 34.38 37.17
C THR A 569 23.21 33.21 36.61
N ILE A 570 24.43 33.49 36.18
CA ILE A 570 25.39 32.52 35.61
C ILE A 570 26.78 32.84 36.18
N ASN A 571 27.54 31.85 36.65
CA ASN A 571 28.90 32.04 37.18
C ASN A 571 28.99 33.15 38.24
N ASP A 572 28.03 33.18 39.19
CA ASP A 572 27.89 34.21 40.23
C ASP A 572 27.69 35.65 39.73
N GLN A 573 27.42 35.84 38.43
CA GLN A 573 27.09 37.12 37.82
C GLN A 573 25.61 37.17 37.47
N THR A 574 24.93 38.21 37.95
CA THR A 574 23.52 38.45 37.64
C THR A 574 23.39 39.54 36.58
N GLN A 575 22.65 39.23 35.52
CA GLN A 575 22.18 40.20 34.54
C GLN A 575 20.66 40.26 34.52
N GLU A 576 20.11 41.45 34.37
CA GLU A 576 18.65 41.70 34.35
C GLU A 576 18.31 42.52 33.10
N GLY A 577 17.24 42.13 32.41
CA GLY A 577 16.80 42.81 31.19
C GLY A 577 15.75 42.05 30.39
N GLU A 578 15.42 42.60 29.22
CA GLU A 578 14.48 42.00 28.26
C GLU A 578 15.22 41.02 27.35
N PHE A 579 14.80 39.76 27.34
CA PHE A 579 15.35 38.70 26.48
C PHE A 579 14.31 38.20 25.49
N VAL A 580 14.73 38.04 24.23
CA VAL A 580 13.87 37.51 23.15
C VAL A 580 14.12 36.02 22.91
N PHE A 581 15.29 35.53 23.28
CA PHE A 581 15.66 34.13 23.11
C PHE A 581 16.74 33.73 24.11
N GLY A 582 16.66 32.49 24.60
CA GLY A 582 17.76 31.84 25.28
C GLY A 582 17.75 30.34 25.03
N VAL A 583 18.93 29.75 24.93
CA VAL A 583 19.14 28.31 24.84
C VAL A 583 20.26 27.87 25.78
N VAL A 584 20.04 26.75 26.45
CA VAL A 584 20.97 26.06 27.35
C VAL A 584 21.13 24.64 26.82
N ALA A 585 22.26 24.35 26.15
CA ALA A 585 22.50 23.05 25.52
C ALA A 585 23.34 22.14 26.44
N SER A 586 22.88 20.90 26.66
CA SER A 586 23.56 19.89 27.50
C SER A 586 24.54 19.01 26.74
N SER A 587 24.30 18.86 25.45
CA SER A 587 25.22 18.31 24.47
C SER A 587 25.00 19.13 23.20
N SER A 588 25.95 19.19 22.27
CA SER A 588 25.69 19.96 21.05
C SER A 588 24.71 19.20 20.14
N ALA A 589 23.43 19.31 20.45
CA ALA A 589 22.27 18.89 19.66
C ALA A 589 22.17 19.58 18.29
N LEU A 590 23.20 20.31 17.90
CA LEU A 590 23.28 21.13 16.70
C LEU A 590 24.39 20.58 15.81
N ALA A 591 24.34 19.26 15.57
CA ALA A 591 25.17 18.59 14.59
C ALA A 591 24.89 19.19 13.20
N GLY A 592 25.78 20.09 12.78
CA GLY A 592 25.65 20.89 11.55
C GLY A 592 26.21 22.32 11.66
N ALA A 593 26.40 22.83 12.87
CA ALA A 593 27.23 24.00 13.12
C ALA A 593 28.68 23.54 13.33
N LEU A 594 29.41 23.34 12.23
CA LEU A 594 30.86 23.18 12.23
C LEU A 594 31.50 24.28 13.08
N ASP A 595 32.38 23.87 13.99
CA ASP A 595 33.20 24.70 14.89
C ASP A 595 32.42 25.77 15.67
N PHE A 596 31.77 25.35 16.75
CA PHE A 596 31.54 26.27 17.85
C PHE A 596 32.91 26.73 18.40
N PHE A 597 33.30 27.98 18.13
CA PHE A 597 34.40 28.71 18.80
C PHE A 597 35.85 28.23 18.55
N GLY A 598 36.12 27.41 17.54
CA GLY A 598 37.46 26.84 17.36
C GLY A 598 37.91 25.97 18.56
N GLN A 599 36.97 25.52 19.39
CA GLN A 599 37.18 24.59 20.50
C GLN A 599 36.22 23.41 20.35
N LYS A 600 36.76 22.20 20.48
CA LYS A 600 35.99 20.96 20.37
C LYS A 600 35.00 20.88 21.55
N VAL A 601 33.69 20.88 21.28
CA VAL A 601 32.65 20.61 22.28
C VAL A 601 32.76 19.15 22.73
N VAL A 602 32.60 18.90 24.03
CA VAL A 602 32.84 17.62 24.67
C VAL A 602 31.55 17.21 25.38
N ALA A 603 31.03 16.01 25.09
CA ALA A 603 29.74 15.55 25.60
C ALA A 603 29.74 15.16 27.10
N ASP A 604 30.87 15.31 27.76
CA ASP A 604 31.17 14.77 29.09
C ASP A 604 32.06 15.70 29.93
N ASP A 605 32.10 17.00 29.61
CA ASP A 605 32.90 18.02 30.29
C ASP A 605 32.19 18.71 31.46
N GLY A 606 30.90 18.42 31.65
CA GLY A 606 30.09 18.92 32.76
C GLY A 606 29.65 20.36 32.62
N LEU A 607 29.67 20.93 31.41
CA LEU A 607 29.31 22.33 31.16
C LEU A 607 28.19 22.46 30.13
N PHE A 608 27.26 23.37 30.37
CA PHE A 608 26.31 23.83 29.36
C PHE A 608 26.95 24.84 28.43
N GLU A 609 26.54 24.83 27.15
CA GLU A 609 26.63 25.99 26.27
C GLU A 609 25.37 26.85 26.38
N VAL A 610 25.54 28.11 26.79
CA VAL A 610 24.44 29.06 26.99
C VAL A 610 24.55 30.20 26.00
N LEU A 611 23.48 30.43 25.22
CA LEU A 611 23.33 31.59 24.35
C LEU A 611 22.09 32.37 24.76
N LEU A 612 22.26 33.66 25.01
CA LEU A 612 21.18 34.59 25.38
C LEU A 612 21.15 35.76 24.41
N ILE A 613 19.95 36.13 23.97
CA ILE A 613 19.73 37.26 23.06
C ILE A 613 18.78 38.24 23.74
N ARG A 614 19.29 39.45 24.00
CA ARG A 614 18.52 40.57 24.52
C ARG A 614 17.61 41.15 23.44
N ARG A 615 16.52 41.79 23.85
CA ARG A 615 15.60 42.46 22.93
C ARG A 615 16.32 43.62 22.22
N PRO A 616 16.46 43.59 20.88
CA PRO A 616 16.91 44.77 20.15
C PRO A 616 15.86 45.88 20.26
N ASN A 617 16.29 47.11 20.49
CA ASN A 617 15.42 48.29 20.64
C ASN A 617 15.21 49.06 19.32
N SER A 618 16.01 48.75 18.29
CA SER A 618 15.94 49.41 16.99
C SER A 618 16.15 48.43 15.82
N PRO A 619 15.71 48.76 14.60
CA PRO A 619 16.02 47.97 13.40
C PRO A 619 17.52 47.81 13.14
N ALA A 620 18.33 48.82 13.51
CA ALA A 620 19.79 48.76 13.38
C ALA A 620 20.39 47.71 14.33
N GLU A 621 19.98 47.71 15.60
CA GLU A 621 20.36 46.68 16.59
C GLU A 621 19.94 45.28 16.15
N LEU A 622 18.74 45.14 15.58
CA LEU A 622 18.27 43.88 15.01
C LEU A 622 19.17 43.40 13.86
N GLN A 623 19.51 44.30 12.93
CA GLN A 623 20.41 43.99 11.81
C GLN A 623 21.81 43.60 12.30
N SER A 624 22.34 44.30 13.30
CA SER A 624 23.62 43.97 13.94
C SER A 624 23.58 42.61 14.66
N THR A 625 22.47 42.29 15.33
CA THR A 625 22.27 40.97 15.98
C THR A 625 22.25 39.85 14.94
N ILE A 626 21.54 40.06 13.83
CA ILE A 626 21.50 39.11 12.70
C ILE A 626 22.89 38.91 12.07
N ALA A 627 23.63 40.00 11.86
CA ALA A 627 24.99 39.95 11.33
C ALA A 627 25.93 39.22 12.30
N ALA A 628 25.86 39.53 13.60
CA ALA A 628 26.67 38.90 14.64
C ALA A 628 26.41 37.40 14.76
N LEU A 629 25.15 36.93 14.67
CA LEU A 629 24.83 35.50 14.62
C LEU A 629 25.40 34.82 13.37
N ARG A 630 25.36 35.50 12.21
CA ARG A 630 25.90 34.98 10.94
C ARG A 630 27.43 34.92 10.93
N GLU A 631 28.08 35.90 11.54
CA GLU A 631 29.53 36.02 11.66
C GLU A 631 30.08 35.29 12.90
N GLN A 632 29.21 34.69 13.72
CA GLN A 632 29.54 34.00 14.97
C GLN A 632 30.23 34.91 16.02
N ASN A 633 29.94 36.22 15.99
CA ASN A 633 30.37 37.16 17.01
C ASN A 633 29.38 37.17 18.19
N LEU A 634 29.47 36.15 19.05
CA LEU A 634 28.45 35.84 20.06
C LEU A 634 28.66 36.52 21.43
N ASN A 635 29.58 37.46 21.53
CA ASN A 635 29.80 38.24 22.74
C ASN A 635 29.81 39.73 22.40
N ASN A 636 28.64 40.36 22.51
CA ASN A 636 28.42 41.78 22.27
C ASN A 636 27.29 42.30 23.18
N GLU A 637 26.84 43.54 22.99
CA GLU A 637 25.82 44.16 23.85
C GLU A 637 24.47 43.42 23.86
N LEU A 638 24.12 42.72 22.78
CA LEU A 638 22.81 42.07 22.60
C LEU A 638 22.87 40.54 22.64
N ILE A 639 24.05 39.96 22.44
CA ILE A 639 24.27 38.51 22.45
C ILE A 639 25.29 38.18 23.53
N SER A 640 24.93 37.29 24.44
CA SER A 640 25.83 36.75 25.45
C SER A 640 25.98 35.25 25.24
N PHE A 641 27.23 34.80 25.14
CA PHE A 641 27.57 33.38 25.08
C PHE A 641 28.53 33.01 26.22
N CYS A 642 28.22 31.94 26.94
CA CYS A 642 29.08 31.45 28.01
C CYS A 642 28.94 29.94 28.24
N ARG A 643 29.89 29.39 29.01
CA ARG A 643 29.84 28.04 29.54
C ARG A 643 29.63 28.06 31.06
N THR A 644 28.80 27.15 31.56
CA THR A 644 28.47 27.07 32.99
C THR A 644 27.91 25.69 33.33
N ASP A 645 28.10 25.20 34.55
CA ASP A 645 27.42 23.99 35.07
C ASP A 645 26.03 24.30 35.63
N ARG A 646 25.72 25.58 35.86
CA ARG A 646 24.46 26.04 36.46
C ARG A 646 24.00 27.38 35.91
N ILE A 647 22.69 27.52 35.71
CA ILE A 647 22.04 28.78 35.36
C ILE A 647 20.74 28.91 36.15
N GLU A 648 20.54 30.09 36.76
CA GLU A 648 19.28 30.44 37.41
C GLU A 648 18.57 31.54 36.62
N VAL A 649 17.31 31.31 36.29
CA VAL A 649 16.46 32.25 35.56
C VAL A 649 15.25 32.58 36.43
N GLU A 650 15.11 33.84 36.79
CA GLU A 650 13.95 34.41 37.46
C GLU A 650 13.16 35.27 36.47
N CYS A 651 11.82 35.16 36.52
CA CYS A 651 10.92 35.94 35.68
C CYS A 651 9.72 36.44 36.50
N MET A 652 9.16 37.57 36.10
CA MET A 652 8.02 38.20 36.80
C MET A 652 6.68 37.45 36.57
N LYS A 653 6.61 36.59 35.53
CA LYS A 653 5.42 35.81 35.14
C LYS A 653 5.77 34.32 35.07
N LYS A 654 5.05 33.52 34.27
CA LYS A 654 5.43 32.14 33.95
C LYS A 654 6.27 32.14 32.68
N LEU A 655 7.49 31.60 32.75
CA LEU A 655 8.33 31.38 31.56
C LEU A 655 8.02 30.01 30.96
N ALA A 656 7.70 30.00 29.66
CA ALA A 656 7.59 28.77 28.89
C ALA A 656 8.98 28.33 28.43
N TRP A 657 9.26 27.04 28.60
CA TRP A 657 10.46 26.38 28.14
C TRP A 657 10.09 25.34 27.08
N ALA A 658 11.01 25.02 26.19
CA ALA A 658 11.00 23.79 25.43
C ALA A 658 12.23 22.97 25.85
N LEU A 659 12.01 21.71 26.24
CA LEU A 659 13.06 20.75 26.59
C LEU A 659 13.12 19.71 25.48
N ASP A 660 14.22 19.66 24.74
CA ASP A 660 14.39 18.83 23.55
C ASP A 660 13.22 18.99 22.54
N GLY A 661 12.67 20.22 22.45
CA GLY A 661 11.52 20.55 21.61
C GLY A 661 10.14 20.27 22.23
N GLU A 662 10.07 19.76 23.46
CA GLU A 662 8.82 19.54 24.18
C GLU A 662 8.47 20.70 25.12
N LYS A 663 7.27 21.26 24.96
CA LYS A 663 6.83 22.40 25.78
C LYS A 663 6.70 22.02 27.25
N CYS A 664 7.41 22.76 28.09
CA CYS A 664 7.31 22.76 29.53
C CYS A 664 6.90 24.17 30.01
N VAL A 665 6.11 24.26 31.08
CA VAL A 665 5.79 25.53 31.73
C VAL A 665 6.25 25.43 33.17
N GLY A 666 7.11 26.35 33.61
CA GLY A 666 7.54 26.42 35.00
C GLY A 666 6.92 27.59 35.76
N GLY A 667 7.38 27.75 37.01
CA GLY A 667 7.01 28.85 37.90
C GLY A 667 7.71 30.16 37.54
N SER A 668 8.01 30.98 38.54
CA SER A 668 8.74 32.25 38.37
C SER A 668 10.25 32.11 38.55
N ARG A 669 10.75 30.97 39.06
CA ARG A 669 12.18 30.68 39.27
C ARG A 669 12.53 29.32 38.70
N HIS A 670 13.59 29.28 37.91
CA HIS A 670 14.07 28.11 37.19
C HIS A 670 15.55 27.94 37.46
N ALA A 671 15.95 26.78 37.97
CA ALA A 671 17.35 26.40 38.07
C ALA A 671 17.60 25.28 37.07
N LEU A 672 18.53 25.52 36.13
CA LEU A 672 19.07 24.47 35.28
C LEU A 672 20.45 24.08 35.81
N GLU A 673 20.64 22.77 35.96
CA GLU A 673 21.85 22.19 36.52
C GLU A 673 22.36 21.08 35.60
N MET A 674 23.67 21.07 35.37
CA MET A 674 24.32 20.02 34.62
C MET A 674 24.53 18.80 35.52
N LEU A 675 24.16 17.63 35.00
CA LEU A 675 24.48 16.35 35.62
C LEU A 675 25.67 15.75 34.87
N PRO A 676 26.91 15.97 35.33
CA PRO A 676 28.09 15.52 34.61
C PRO A 676 28.16 14.00 34.57
N ARG A 677 28.45 13.45 33.39
CA ARG A 677 28.71 12.03 33.12
C ARG A 677 27.60 11.12 33.65
N ARG A 678 26.36 11.60 33.62
CA ARG A 678 25.23 10.99 34.31
C ARG A 678 24.80 9.66 33.70
N VAL A 679 24.95 9.50 32.38
CA VAL A 679 24.47 8.34 31.63
C VAL A 679 25.66 7.60 31.00
N ARG A 680 25.62 6.27 31.02
CA ARG A 680 26.56 5.37 30.34
C ARG A 680 25.92 4.87 29.06
N ILE A 681 26.29 5.38 27.90
CA ILE A 681 25.75 4.93 26.61
C ILE A 681 26.75 4.05 25.85
N VAL A 682 26.27 3.04 25.12
CA VAL A 682 27.12 2.13 24.34
C VAL A 682 26.91 2.32 22.84
N TYR A 683 28.00 2.53 22.09
CA TYR A 683 28.01 2.54 20.62
C TYR A 683 29.41 2.28 20.01
#